data_AF-A0A8J7YJT9-F1
#
_entry.id   AF-A0A8J7YJT9-F1
#
_cell.length_a   1.000
_cell.length_b   1.000
_cell.length_c   1.000
_cell.angle_alpha   90.00
_cell.angle_beta   90.00
_cell.angle_gamma   90.00
#
_symmetry.space_group_name_H-M   'P 1'
#
loop_
_entity.id
_entity.type
_entity.pdbx_description
1 polymer ?
#
loop_
_entity_poly.entity_id
_entity_poly.type
_entity_poly.pdbx_seq_one_letter_code
_entity_poly.pdbx_strand_id
1 'polypeptide(L)'
;MIYSGSDFSSIKMHRQLNSVWSCIIAMLFVISGTFIIQGASSVALASPYSGSPPTPTNLTVYFHNISTPVTVGGAPHLHIANTWNDTIPQYASTGDNVSATHYLSLNFTLYPQLSGPLMLNGTMYAYLYMTQNGSAPTSGHITMSVYLDAPNGSSTLISTGPATSTNVNYPGSSPTLIRITGPSLDMKVGTNYSLSFVIVVAGGSSQIYNALWGHVKGTYYYSEAVLSVSSYLEVSSVYAVSSSGARLYSLPSNATNKTVTVYANLTDPLGAYDFYSWPVHFKISNSTGVIGNGTMVPVTAFHIDSYYVLYSFDFNYSGFALGMYTITVNGTDNTMHNYLSSLGVIYGRNAYGSLQLSVGLPPVRASFTVQDSLGHVLNGAVVRAYYTASFIASNRTNSTGVAGMSLFGGNYTVIVYWQSVNVGKFAVTVNNTSNSFVLRSKVYSPSFIFEDQGSLPLADAFVYLTSPNGTSLPLFVTGSNGTYPLYEMAGGNYTATVFWHSSPVFNGAIDFRANGNIAVNVNAYSQSFEVVSASGNAVPTANVLIVNSTTGTDIGFGTTNASGLTSSVIPYGSYSVYVYWKGILVFQSNSVMLKNPTAPAMVLNASIYTVTVKALSASGQPLANVVVDIYNNATGTVLSAVTASNGVASFEVAGGSYIVTGSFSTTYDLTPVSQKLTQSLSVSSQTSLVMKFTQVYPPLTSTNLFYLILAFIVIIVVALAAVAYMAKKAGLMRKSKTREEEKK
;
A
#
# COMPACT_ATOMS: atom_id res chain seq x y z
N MET A 1 41.25 -58.40 -14.47
CA MET A 1 40.05 -58.07 -15.26
C MET A 1 40.32 -56.70 -15.89
N ILE A 2 40.92 -56.52 -17.07
CA ILE A 2 40.68 -57.01 -18.44
C ILE A 2 39.25 -56.74 -18.95
N TYR A 3 39.11 -55.67 -19.76
CA TYR A 3 38.66 -55.62 -21.19
C TYR A 3 38.27 -54.16 -21.50
N SER A 4 39.11 -53.36 -22.20
CA SER A 4 39.30 -53.18 -23.67
C SER A 4 38.22 -52.31 -24.33
N GLY A 5 38.55 -51.18 -24.96
CA GLY A 5 38.93 -51.07 -26.39
C GLY A 5 37.79 -50.33 -27.14
N SER A 6 37.95 -49.48 -28.14
CA SER A 6 39.01 -49.30 -29.14
C SER A 6 38.83 -47.98 -29.92
N ASP A 7 39.97 -47.35 -30.21
CA ASP A 7 40.47 -46.54 -31.33
C ASP A 7 39.66 -46.14 -32.60
N PHE A 8 40.30 -45.14 -33.27
CA PHE A 8 40.26 -44.65 -34.66
C PHE A 8 39.32 -43.45 -34.92
N SER A 9 39.71 -42.35 -35.59
CA SER A 9 40.91 -42.04 -36.39
C SER A 9 41.08 -40.52 -36.58
N SER A 10 42.34 -40.09 -36.65
CA SER A 10 42.81 -38.77 -37.10
C SER A 10 42.44 -38.45 -38.56
N ILE A 11 42.26 -37.16 -38.89
CA ILE A 11 42.84 -36.51 -40.09
C ILE A 11 43.07 -35.02 -39.77
N LYS A 12 44.33 -34.60 -39.87
CA LYS A 12 44.74 -33.20 -39.98
C LYS A 12 44.43 -32.71 -41.40
N MET A 13 43.88 -31.50 -41.54
CA MET A 13 44.29 -30.66 -42.67
C MET A 13 44.25 -29.19 -42.28
N HIS A 14 45.42 -28.57 -42.42
CA HIS A 14 45.69 -27.17 -42.25
C HIS A 14 45.76 -26.56 -43.65
N ARG A 15 44.94 -25.55 -43.96
CA ARG A 15 45.34 -24.46 -44.86
C ARG A 15 44.36 -23.30 -44.77
N GLN A 16 44.93 -22.14 -44.46
CA GLN A 16 44.37 -20.82 -44.66
C GLN A 16 43.87 -20.66 -46.10
N LEU A 17 42.76 -19.93 -46.27
CA LEU A 17 42.65 -18.88 -47.28
C LEU A 17 41.52 -17.91 -46.90
N ASN A 18 41.79 -16.65 -47.22
CA ASN A 18 41.13 -15.44 -46.80
C ASN A 18 39.69 -15.28 -47.31
N SER A 19 39.01 -14.33 -46.66
CA SER A 19 38.08 -13.39 -47.28
C SER A 19 36.67 -13.92 -47.59
N VAL A 20 35.68 -13.06 -47.35
CA VAL A 20 34.24 -13.22 -47.65
C VAL A 20 33.38 -13.91 -46.57
N TRP A 21 33.55 -13.52 -45.31
CA TRP A 21 32.45 -13.56 -44.31
C TRP A 21 32.13 -12.19 -43.69
N SER A 22 32.61 -11.11 -44.33
CA SER A 22 32.27 -9.71 -44.04
C SER A 22 30.93 -9.26 -44.65
N CYS A 23 29.99 -10.17 -44.96
CA CYS A 23 28.72 -9.82 -45.59
C CYS A 23 27.45 -10.40 -44.95
N ILE A 24 27.54 -11.15 -43.84
CA ILE A 24 26.32 -11.75 -43.22
C ILE A 24 26.14 -11.40 -41.73
N ILE A 25 27.13 -10.75 -41.09
CA ILE A 25 26.97 -10.17 -39.73
C ILE A 25 27.17 -8.64 -39.79
N ALA A 26 26.70 -8.05 -40.89
CA ALA A 26 26.36 -6.63 -41.02
C ALA A 26 24.82 -6.43 -41.05
N MET A 27 24.06 -7.49 -40.69
CA MET A 27 22.60 -7.53 -40.58
C MET A 27 22.11 -7.48 -39.12
N LEU A 28 22.95 -7.05 -38.18
CA LEU A 28 22.50 -6.50 -36.90
C LEU A 28 22.26 -5.01 -37.13
N PHE A 29 21.06 -4.78 -37.66
CA PHE A 29 20.56 -3.49 -38.11
C PHE A 29 20.84 -2.38 -37.09
N VAL A 30 21.61 -1.42 -37.57
CA VAL A 30 21.52 0.00 -37.26
C VAL A 30 20.04 0.41 -37.31
N ILE A 31 19.34 0.29 -36.17
CA ILE A 31 18.13 1.07 -35.87
C ILE A 31 18.57 2.25 -35.00
N SER A 32 19.51 3.04 -35.51
CA SER A 32 19.46 4.48 -35.33
C SER A 32 18.55 5.02 -36.43
N GLY A 33 17.27 4.60 -36.36
CA GLY A 33 16.21 5.35 -37.00
C GLY A 33 16.22 6.70 -36.33
N THR A 34 16.75 7.68 -37.03
CA THR A 34 16.32 9.06 -36.90
C THR A 34 14.80 9.04 -36.82
N PHE A 35 14.27 9.11 -35.60
CA PHE A 35 12.92 9.55 -35.36
C PHE A 35 12.90 10.99 -35.85
N ILE A 36 12.69 11.15 -37.16
CA ILE A 36 12.03 12.31 -37.69
C ILE A 36 10.65 12.25 -37.03
N ILE A 37 10.56 12.89 -35.87
CA ILE A 37 9.30 13.33 -35.29
C ILE A 37 8.79 14.41 -36.24
N GLN A 38 8.35 13.99 -37.44
CA GLN A 38 7.24 14.67 -38.06
C GLN A 38 6.07 14.34 -37.14
N GLY A 39 5.88 15.24 -36.17
CA GLY A 39 4.59 15.42 -35.53
C GLY A 39 3.61 15.87 -36.61
N ALA A 40 3.27 14.97 -37.52
CA ALA A 40 1.95 14.95 -38.09
C ALA A 40 1.04 14.62 -36.90
N SER A 41 0.70 15.65 -36.12
CA SER A 41 -0.50 15.65 -35.32
C SER A 41 -1.59 15.24 -36.29
N SER A 42 -1.94 13.95 -36.28
CA SER A 42 -3.10 13.44 -36.96
C SER A 42 -4.22 14.39 -36.56
N VAL A 43 -4.80 15.02 -37.58
CA VAL A 43 -5.86 16.00 -37.39
C VAL A 43 -6.94 15.24 -36.64
N ALA A 44 -7.02 15.45 -35.33
CA ALA A 44 -8.09 14.93 -34.51
C ALA A 44 -9.32 15.69 -34.98
N LEU A 45 -9.95 15.17 -36.03
CA LEU A 45 -11.26 15.62 -36.45
C LEU A 45 -12.14 15.51 -35.21
N ALA A 46 -12.88 16.57 -34.92
CA ALA A 46 -13.91 16.54 -33.89
C ALA A 46 -14.66 15.23 -34.04
N SER A 47 -14.70 14.42 -32.97
CA SER A 47 -15.46 13.19 -33.03
C SER A 47 -16.93 13.60 -33.08
N PRO A 48 -17.69 13.29 -34.15
CA PRO A 48 -19.14 13.30 -34.04
C PRO A 48 -19.53 12.45 -32.83
N TYR A 49 -20.68 12.76 -32.23
CA TYR A 49 -21.20 12.01 -31.10
C TYR A 49 -21.09 10.50 -31.35
N SER A 50 -20.37 9.79 -30.48
CA SER A 50 -20.02 8.38 -30.65
C SER A 50 -20.87 7.43 -29.79
N GLY A 51 -21.98 7.92 -29.23
CA GLY A 51 -22.95 7.05 -28.60
C GLY A 51 -23.55 6.07 -29.62
N SER A 52 -23.94 4.88 -29.17
CA SER A 52 -24.67 3.93 -30.04
C SER A 52 -25.84 4.67 -30.68
N PRO A 53 -25.98 4.70 -32.02
CA PRO A 53 -27.09 5.36 -32.68
C PRO A 53 -28.37 4.76 -32.08
N PRO A 54 -29.12 5.53 -31.27
CA PRO A 54 -30.31 4.98 -30.64
C PRO A 54 -31.33 4.66 -31.74
N THR A 55 -32.18 3.69 -31.42
CA THR A 55 -33.46 3.34 -32.05
C THR A 55 -34.08 4.48 -32.87
N PRO A 56 -34.73 4.18 -34.01
CA PRO A 56 -35.35 5.17 -34.88
C PRO A 56 -36.02 6.30 -34.11
N THR A 57 -35.68 7.55 -34.45
CA THR A 57 -36.30 8.73 -33.87
C THR A 57 -37.55 9.05 -34.67
N ASN A 58 -38.59 9.51 -33.99
CA ASN A 58 -39.79 10.00 -34.65
C ASN A 58 -39.57 11.44 -35.13
N LEU A 59 -39.61 11.64 -36.44
CA LEU A 59 -39.69 12.94 -37.10
C LEU A 59 -41.18 13.24 -37.36
N THR A 60 -41.70 14.31 -36.79
CA THR A 60 -43.10 14.70 -36.95
C THR A 60 -43.25 15.82 -37.96
N VAL A 61 -44.13 15.64 -38.94
CA VAL A 61 -44.48 16.66 -39.92
C VAL A 61 -45.98 16.93 -39.89
N TYR A 62 -46.38 18.18 -39.77
CA TYR A 62 -47.77 18.63 -39.71
C TYR A 62 -48.33 18.85 -41.11
N PHE A 63 -49.62 18.59 -41.28
CA PHE A 63 -50.32 18.77 -42.54
C PHE A 63 -50.86 20.18 -42.69
N HIS A 64 -50.66 20.77 -43.87
CA HIS A 64 -51.07 22.13 -44.19
C HIS A 64 -51.74 22.19 -45.57
N ASN A 65 -52.66 23.13 -45.74
CA ASN A 65 -53.18 23.58 -47.02
C ASN A 65 -52.76 25.03 -47.27
N ILE A 66 -51.83 25.24 -48.19
CA ILE A 66 -51.31 26.58 -48.51
C ILE A 66 -52.10 27.20 -49.68
N SER A 67 -52.29 28.52 -49.66
CA SER A 67 -53.08 29.22 -50.69
C SER A 67 -52.38 29.36 -52.03
N THR A 68 -51.04 29.28 -52.04
CA THR A 68 -50.21 29.39 -53.24
C THR A 68 -49.50 28.06 -53.43
N PRO A 69 -49.72 27.33 -54.54
CA PRO A 69 -49.07 26.06 -54.76
C PRO A 69 -47.54 26.19 -54.70
N VAL A 70 -46.89 25.26 -54.01
CA VAL A 70 -45.43 25.10 -54.05
C VAL A 70 -45.06 24.01 -55.04
N THR A 71 -43.91 24.18 -55.69
CA THR A 71 -43.42 23.20 -56.65
C THR A 71 -42.54 22.18 -55.95
N VAL A 72 -42.94 20.90 -55.97
CA VAL A 72 -42.13 19.76 -55.50
C VAL A 72 -41.98 18.79 -56.65
N GLY A 73 -40.72 18.50 -57.01
CA GLY A 73 -40.41 17.72 -58.20
C GLY A 73 -40.87 18.38 -59.51
N GLY A 74 -41.19 19.67 -59.56
CA GLY A 74 -41.77 20.28 -60.76
C GLY A 74 -43.29 20.12 -60.90
N ALA A 75 -43.96 19.47 -59.95
CA ALA A 75 -45.42 19.46 -59.84
C ALA A 75 -45.90 20.46 -58.77
N PRO A 76 -47.02 21.16 -58.97
CA PRO A 76 -47.60 22.06 -57.98
C PRO A 76 -48.38 21.28 -56.91
N HIS A 77 -48.16 21.61 -55.64
CA HIS A 77 -48.85 21.03 -54.48
C HIS A 77 -49.44 22.12 -53.60
N LEU A 78 -50.72 21.96 -53.23
CA LEU A 78 -51.41 22.81 -52.25
C LEU A 78 -51.39 22.20 -50.84
N HIS A 79 -51.41 20.87 -50.77
CA HIS A 79 -51.35 20.13 -49.53
C HIS A 79 -49.92 19.70 -49.26
N ILE A 80 -49.32 20.26 -48.21
CA ILE A 80 -47.93 19.99 -47.85
C ILE A 80 -47.83 19.41 -46.45
N ALA A 81 -46.68 18.80 -46.15
CA ALA A 81 -46.29 18.38 -44.82
C ALA A 81 -44.94 19.02 -44.46
N ASN A 82 -44.78 19.59 -43.27
CA ASN A 82 -43.49 20.14 -42.82
C ASN A 82 -43.37 20.09 -41.29
N THR A 83 -42.22 20.47 -40.72
CA THR A 83 -41.98 20.37 -39.27
C THR A 83 -42.49 21.57 -38.46
N TRP A 84 -43.13 22.55 -39.10
CA TRP A 84 -43.75 23.69 -38.42
C TRP A 84 -45.20 23.37 -38.07
N ASN A 85 -45.60 23.56 -36.82
CA ASN A 85 -47.00 23.39 -36.46
C ASN A 85 -47.81 24.67 -36.76
N ASP A 86 -49.13 24.55 -36.72
CA ASP A 86 -50.03 25.67 -37.04
C ASP A 86 -50.08 26.78 -35.98
N THR A 87 -49.34 26.63 -34.86
CA THR A 87 -49.21 27.73 -33.88
C THR A 87 -48.24 28.81 -34.36
N ILE A 88 -47.41 28.51 -35.36
CA ILE A 88 -46.53 29.47 -36.01
C ILE A 88 -47.41 30.39 -36.89
N PRO A 89 -47.31 31.73 -36.76
CA PRO A 89 -48.20 32.67 -37.46
C PRO A 89 -48.30 32.47 -38.98
N GLN A 90 -47.23 31.98 -39.62
CA GLN A 90 -47.21 31.68 -41.05
C GLN A 90 -48.15 30.54 -41.46
N TYR A 91 -48.40 29.57 -40.56
CA TYR A 91 -49.22 28.38 -40.83
C TYR A 91 -50.59 28.42 -40.15
N ALA A 92 -50.84 29.42 -39.30
CA ALA A 92 -52.10 29.60 -38.59
C ALA A 92 -53.34 29.73 -39.49
N SER A 93 -53.17 29.95 -40.81
CA SER A 93 -54.24 30.03 -41.80
C SER A 93 -54.28 28.84 -42.78
N THR A 94 -53.45 27.82 -42.57
CA THR A 94 -53.30 26.68 -43.48
C THR A 94 -54.19 25.48 -43.12
N GLY A 95 -55.10 25.65 -42.18
CA GLY A 95 -56.06 24.61 -41.82
C GLY A 95 -57.14 24.42 -42.87
N ASP A 96 -57.60 23.19 -43.04
CA ASP A 96 -58.68 22.85 -43.96
C ASP A 96 -59.58 21.73 -43.41
N ASN A 97 -60.77 21.63 -43.98
CA ASN A 97 -61.75 20.59 -43.70
C ASN A 97 -62.26 20.00 -45.02
N VAL A 98 -61.61 18.92 -45.47
CA VAL A 98 -61.96 18.25 -46.72
C VAL A 98 -62.95 17.13 -46.43
N SER A 99 -64.01 17.08 -47.24
CA SER A 99 -65.09 16.10 -47.07
C SER A 99 -65.43 15.38 -48.38
N ALA A 100 -65.75 14.10 -48.27
CA ALA A 100 -66.21 13.30 -49.41
C ALA A 100 -67.17 12.19 -48.97
N THR A 101 -68.07 11.78 -49.87
CA THR A 101 -68.97 10.64 -49.64
C THR A 101 -68.31 9.36 -50.15
N HIS A 102 -68.43 8.26 -49.39
CA HIS A 102 -67.88 6.93 -49.70
C HIS A 102 -66.35 6.83 -49.70
N TYR A 103 -65.67 7.74 -50.40
CA TYR A 103 -64.25 7.68 -50.69
C TYR A 103 -63.62 9.07 -50.52
N LEU A 104 -62.67 9.19 -49.59
CA LEU A 104 -61.87 10.41 -49.39
C LEU A 104 -60.40 10.09 -49.65
N SER A 105 -59.73 10.88 -50.48
CA SER A 105 -58.31 10.75 -50.78
C SER A 105 -57.59 12.07 -50.51
N LEU A 106 -56.62 12.05 -49.61
CA LEU A 106 -55.79 13.17 -49.25
C LEU A 106 -54.36 12.88 -49.70
N ASN A 107 -53.65 13.86 -50.24
CA ASN A 107 -52.24 13.74 -50.60
C ASN A 107 -51.49 14.92 -50.00
N PHE A 108 -50.55 14.65 -49.09
CA PHE A 108 -49.68 15.66 -48.48
C PHE A 108 -48.23 15.43 -48.89
N THR A 109 -47.56 16.46 -49.36
CA THR A 109 -46.17 16.35 -49.87
C THR A 109 -45.20 17.04 -48.92
N LEU A 110 -44.12 16.36 -48.51
CA LEU A 110 -43.08 16.92 -47.66
C LEU A 110 -42.45 18.16 -48.35
N TYR A 111 -42.55 19.32 -47.71
CA TYR A 111 -42.04 20.57 -48.25
C TYR A 111 -41.33 21.41 -47.18
N PRO A 112 -40.16 22.00 -47.46
CA PRO A 112 -39.34 21.87 -48.67
C PRO A 112 -38.90 20.44 -49.03
N GLN A 113 -38.39 20.28 -50.25
CA GLN A 113 -37.70 19.03 -50.63
C GLN A 113 -36.48 18.82 -49.73
N LEU A 114 -36.08 17.56 -49.57
CA LEU A 114 -34.96 17.21 -48.70
C LEU A 114 -33.67 17.91 -49.15
N SER A 115 -33.06 18.67 -48.24
CA SER A 115 -31.77 19.34 -48.48
C SER A 115 -30.60 18.35 -48.36
N GLY A 116 -30.81 17.20 -47.72
CA GLY A 116 -29.84 16.12 -47.55
C GLY A 116 -30.47 14.73 -47.60
N PRO A 117 -29.66 13.66 -47.57
CA PRO A 117 -30.21 12.31 -47.57
C PRO A 117 -30.93 12.00 -46.25
N LEU A 118 -32.17 11.50 -46.33
CA LEU A 118 -32.98 11.07 -45.20
C LEU A 118 -33.03 9.54 -45.11
N MET A 119 -32.54 8.96 -44.02
CA MET A 119 -32.62 7.54 -43.72
C MET A 119 -33.92 7.23 -42.97
N LEU A 120 -34.84 6.54 -43.63
CA LEU A 120 -36.05 5.97 -43.02
C LEU A 120 -35.72 4.59 -42.47
N ASN A 121 -36.10 4.31 -41.23
CA ASN A 121 -35.90 3.00 -40.59
C ASN A 121 -37.01 2.76 -39.57
N GLY A 122 -38.13 2.16 -39.99
CA GLY A 122 -39.23 1.82 -39.09
C GLY A 122 -40.61 2.10 -39.68
N THR A 123 -41.62 1.94 -38.83
CA THR A 123 -43.03 2.10 -39.21
C THR A 123 -43.46 3.55 -39.14
N MET A 124 -43.99 4.06 -40.25
CA MET A 124 -44.56 5.40 -40.31
C MET A 124 -45.98 5.41 -39.77
N TYR A 125 -46.42 6.55 -39.25
CA TYR A 125 -47.80 6.76 -38.81
C TYR A 125 -48.33 8.05 -39.39
N ALA A 126 -49.65 8.14 -39.55
CA ALA A 126 -50.34 9.41 -39.69
C ALA A 126 -51.38 9.53 -38.58
N TYR A 127 -51.51 10.73 -38.01
CA TYR A 127 -52.53 11.07 -37.06
C TYR A 127 -53.44 12.09 -37.74
N LEU A 128 -54.71 11.74 -37.96
CA LEU A 128 -55.64 12.58 -38.70
C LEU A 128 -56.91 12.79 -37.87
N TYR A 129 -57.27 14.05 -37.63
CA TYR A 129 -58.57 14.39 -37.05
C TYR A 129 -59.66 14.15 -38.08
N MET A 130 -60.64 13.32 -37.72
CA MET A 130 -61.72 12.94 -38.63
C MET A 130 -63.09 12.95 -37.96
N THR A 131 -64.12 13.13 -38.78
CA THR A 131 -65.53 12.86 -38.40
C THR A 131 -66.20 12.01 -39.47
N GLN A 132 -67.21 11.23 -39.07
CA GLN A 132 -68.02 10.41 -39.97
C GLN A 132 -69.50 10.74 -39.75
N ASN A 133 -70.22 11.06 -40.83
CA ASN A 133 -71.65 11.34 -40.81
C ASN A 133 -72.38 10.38 -41.75
N GLY A 134 -73.39 9.65 -41.28
CA GLY A 134 -74.19 8.74 -42.10
C GLY A 134 -75.22 7.93 -41.30
N SER A 135 -75.98 7.07 -41.99
CA SER A 135 -77.17 6.40 -41.44
C SER A 135 -76.93 5.08 -40.68
N ALA A 136 -75.72 4.51 -40.74
CA ALA A 136 -75.31 3.26 -40.06
C ALA A 136 -73.79 3.24 -39.81
N PRO A 137 -73.24 2.59 -38.74
CA PRO A 137 -71.79 2.38 -38.65
C PRO A 137 -71.40 1.33 -39.67
N THR A 138 -70.65 1.72 -40.70
CA THR A 138 -70.04 0.77 -41.63
C THR A 138 -68.56 0.62 -41.33
N SER A 139 -68.04 -0.60 -41.37
CA SER A 139 -66.61 -0.88 -41.30
C SER A 139 -65.92 -0.34 -42.56
N GLY A 140 -65.45 0.90 -42.51
CA GLY A 140 -64.52 1.43 -43.52
C GLY A 140 -63.08 1.11 -43.15
N HIS A 141 -62.20 1.32 -44.12
CA HIS A 141 -60.76 1.13 -43.99
C HIS A 141 -60.02 2.41 -44.39
N ILE A 142 -58.99 2.75 -43.64
CA ILE A 142 -58.05 3.84 -43.93
C ILE A 142 -56.71 3.22 -44.26
N THR A 143 -56.13 3.59 -45.39
CA THR A 143 -54.78 3.19 -45.77
C THR A 143 -53.91 4.41 -46.00
N MET A 144 -52.64 4.31 -45.65
CA MET A 144 -51.62 5.31 -45.97
C MET A 144 -50.62 4.68 -46.95
N SER A 145 -50.51 5.27 -48.13
CA SER A 145 -49.50 4.97 -49.13
C SER A 145 -48.43 6.05 -49.11
N VAL A 146 -47.16 5.66 -49.23
CA VAL A 146 -46.03 6.59 -49.28
C VAL A 146 -45.44 6.55 -50.68
N TYR A 147 -45.32 7.72 -51.29
CA TYR A 147 -44.72 7.91 -52.60
C TYR A 147 -43.40 8.66 -52.45
N LEU A 148 -42.47 8.38 -53.35
CA LEU A 148 -41.22 9.08 -53.52
C LEU A 148 -41.34 10.03 -54.71
N ASP A 149 -41.25 11.33 -54.47
CA ASP A 149 -41.30 12.35 -55.51
C ASP A 149 -39.88 12.78 -55.89
N ALA A 150 -39.52 12.50 -57.13
CA ALA A 150 -38.21 12.79 -57.67
C ALA A 150 -38.12 14.25 -58.16
N PRO A 151 -36.89 14.83 -58.24
CA PRO A 151 -36.68 16.19 -58.76
C PRO A 151 -37.23 16.42 -60.19
N ASN A 152 -37.38 15.36 -60.98
CA ASN A 152 -37.89 15.40 -62.35
C ASN A 152 -39.43 15.34 -62.46
N GLY A 153 -40.14 15.22 -61.34
CA GLY A 153 -41.61 15.21 -61.29
C GLY A 153 -42.25 13.85 -61.39
N SER A 154 -41.44 12.80 -61.51
CA SER A 154 -41.96 11.45 -61.34
C SER A 154 -42.27 11.16 -59.87
N SER A 155 -43.41 10.53 -59.64
CA SER A 155 -43.83 10.05 -58.32
C SER A 155 -43.91 8.53 -58.38
N THR A 156 -43.24 7.84 -57.46
CA THR A 156 -43.16 6.37 -57.42
C THR A 156 -43.70 5.87 -56.09
N LEU A 157 -44.68 4.96 -56.12
CA LEU A 157 -45.19 4.30 -54.92
C LEU A 157 -44.05 3.49 -54.27
N ILE A 158 -43.72 3.81 -53.02
CA ILE A 158 -42.75 3.04 -52.22
C ILE A 158 -43.45 1.82 -51.63
N SER A 159 -44.51 2.06 -50.86
CA SER A 159 -45.26 1.02 -50.15
C SER A 159 -46.59 1.55 -49.61
N THR A 160 -47.48 0.64 -49.23
CA THR A 160 -48.76 0.94 -48.58
C THR A 160 -48.85 0.21 -47.25
N GLY A 161 -49.24 0.93 -46.21
CA GLY A 161 -49.44 0.39 -44.87
C GLY A 161 -50.67 -0.53 -44.78
N PRO A 162 -50.81 -1.28 -43.66
CA PRO A 162 -52.01 -2.05 -43.41
C PRO A 162 -53.25 -1.14 -43.27
N ALA A 163 -54.41 -1.67 -43.65
CA ALA A 163 -55.68 -0.98 -43.45
C ALA A 163 -56.02 -0.82 -41.96
N THR A 164 -56.24 0.41 -41.51
CA THR A 164 -56.79 0.74 -40.18
C THR A 164 -58.32 0.84 -40.27
N SER A 165 -59.08 0.32 -39.32
CA SER A 165 -60.54 0.48 -39.31
C SER A 165 -60.97 1.93 -39.09
N THR A 166 -61.96 2.42 -39.84
CA THR A 166 -62.57 3.76 -39.68
C THR A 166 -63.57 3.82 -38.53
N ASN A 167 -63.31 3.24 -37.35
CA ASN A 167 -64.23 3.38 -36.21
C ASN A 167 -64.16 4.83 -35.65
N VAL A 168 -64.60 5.79 -36.45
CA VAL A 168 -64.71 7.21 -36.16
C VAL A 168 -66.08 7.44 -35.53
N ASN A 169 -66.15 8.36 -34.57
CA ASN A 169 -67.40 8.64 -33.86
C ASN A 169 -68.55 9.10 -34.80
N TYR A 170 -69.77 8.75 -34.40
CA TYR A 170 -71.05 8.95 -35.09
C TYR A 170 -71.43 10.45 -35.23
N PRO A 171 -72.34 10.82 -36.16
CA PRO A 171 -72.75 12.20 -36.39
C PRO A 171 -73.09 12.99 -35.12
N GLY A 172 -72.44 14.17 -34.98
CA GLY A 172 -72.64 15.12 -33.87
C GLY A 172 -71.51 15.16 -32.83
N SER A 173 -70.53 14.26 -32.89
CA SER A 173 -69.34 14.30 -32.03
C SER A 173 -68.25 15.23 -32.57
N SER A 174 -67.47 15.83 -31.67
CA SER A 174 -66.22 16.54 -32.02
C SER A 174 -65.27 15.66 -32.84
N PRO A 175 -64.45 16.23 -33.75
CA PRO A 175 -63.44 15.49 -34.50
C PRO A 175 -62.58 14.61 -33.60
N THR A 176 -62.34 13.37 -34.05
CA THR A 176 -61.56 12.38 -33.30
C THR A 176 -60.22 12.16 -33.99
N LEU A 177 -59.13 12.16 -33.22
CA LEU A 177 -57.79 11.85 -33.74
C LEU A 177 -57.66 10.35 -34.01
N ILE A 178 -57.36 9.98 -35.25
CA ILE A 178 -57.19 8.59 -35.66
C ILE A 178 -55.73 8.35 -35.99
N ARG A 179 -55.14 7.32 -35.38
CA ARG A 179 -53.82 6.81 -35.74
C ARG A 179 -53.94 5.81 -36.90
N ILE A 180 -53.37 6.17 -38.04
CA ILE A 180 -53.28 5.37 -39.26
C ILE A 180 -51.89 4.75 -39.30
N THR A 181 -51.81 3.44 -39.48
CA THR A 181 -50.51 2.74 -39.57
C THR A 181 -50.04 2.73 -41.02
N GLY A 182 -48.93 3.41 -41.29
CA GLY A 182 -48.28 3.43 -42.59
C GLY A 182 -47.38 2.21 -42.83
N PRO A 183 -46.64 2.20 -43.95
CA PRO A 183 -45.68 1.14 -44.22
C PRO A 183 -44.48 1.20 -43.26
N SER A 184 -43.82 0.06 -43.07
CA SER A 184 -42.48 0.01 -42.46
C SER A 184 -41.42 0.11 -43.55
N LEU A 185 -40.59 1.14 -43.48
CA LEU A 185 -39.58 1.44 -44.49
C LEU A 185 -38.17 1.34 -43.88
N ASP A 186 -37.24 0.76 -44.62
CA ASP A 186 -35.80 0.78 -44.32
C ASP A 186 -35.05 1.18 -45.60
N MET A 187 -34.93 2.48 -45.83
CA MET A 187 -34.39 3.01 -47.08
C MET A 187 -33.80 4.41 -46.93
N LYS A 188 -32.90 4.75 -47.86
CA LYS A 188 -32.33 6.09 -48.02
C LYS A 188 -33.11 6.87 -49.06
N VAL A 189 -33.66 8.01 -48.66
CA VAL A 189 -34.24 9.03 -49.55
C VAL A 189 -33.14 10.01 -49.93
N GLY A 190 -32.97 10.30 -51.22
CA GLY A 190 -31.89 11.16 -51.71
C GLY A 190 -32.15 12.65 -51.49
N THR A 191 -31.10 13.46 -51.61
CA THR A 191 -31.20 14.93 -51.68
C THR A 191 -32.09 15.36 -52.85
N ASN A 192 -32.86 16.43 -52.67
CA ASN A 192 -33.86 17.00 -53.59
C ASN A 192 -35.09 16.11 -53.85
N TYR A 193 -35.21 14.96 -53.20
CA TYR A 193 -36.45 14.18 -53.23
C TYR A 193 -37.45 14.69 -52.19
N SER A 194 -38.70 14.29 -52.33
CA SER A 194 -39.74 14.48 -51.31
C SER A 194 -40.51 13.18 -51.07
N LEU A 195 -41.31 13.16 -50.01
CA LEU A 195 -42.22 12.08 -49.66
C LEU A 195 -43.65 12.62 -49.75
N SER A 196 -44.50 11.93 -50.50
CA SER A 196 -45.95 12.17 -50.51
C SER A 196 -46.67 11.11 -49.68
N PHE A 197 -47.58 11.56 -48.83
CA PHE A 197 -48.44 10.73 -47.99
C PHE A 197 -49.86 10.74 -48.58
N VAL A 198 -50.23 9.64 -49.23
CA VAL A 198 -51.58 9.47 -49.78
C VAL A 198 -52.43 8.68 -48.80
N ILE A 199 -53.36 9.36 -48.14
CA ILE A 199 -54.29 8.78 -47.17
C ILE A 199 -55.63 8.57 -47.87
N VAL A 200 -56.05 7.31 -47.95
CA VAL A 200 -57.32 6.92 -48.56
C VAL A 200 -58.24 6.37 -47.48
N VAL A 201 -59.45 6.91 -47.43
CA VAL A 201 -60.55 6.45 -46.59
C VAL A 201 -61.60 5.84 -47.51
N ALA A 202 -61.79 4.53 -47.41
CA ALA A 202 -62.81 3.80 -48.17
C ALA A 202 -63.86 3.25 -47.20
N GLY A 203 -65.06 3.82 -47.24
CA GLY A 203 -66.14 3.53 -46.30
C GLY A 203 -67.45 3.14 -46.96
N GLY A 204 -68.54 3.13 -46.19
CA GLY A 204 -69.88 2.86 -46.73
C GLY A 204 -70.33 3.94 -47.72
N SER A 205 -71.10 3.56 -48.75
CA SER A 205 -71.56 4.48 -49.80
C SER A 205 -72.50 5.59 -49.30
N SER A 206 -73.06 5.45 -48.10
CA SER A 206 -73.93 6.45 -47.43
C SER A 206 -73.21 7.29 -46.36
N GLN A 207 -71.88 7.20 -46.26
CA GLN A 207 -71.09 7.90 -45.25
C GLN A 207 -70.34 9.08 -45.85
N ILE A 208 -70.39 10.23 -45.16
CA ILE A 208 -69.55 11.40 -45.42
C ILE A 208 -68.42 11.39 -44.42
N TYR A 209 -67.19 11.36 -44.92
CA TYR A 209 -65.97 11.48 -44.12
C TYR A 209 -65.46 12.90 -44.23
N ASN A 210 -65.13 13.52 -43.10
CA ASN A 210 -64.41 14.79 -43.06
C ASN A 210 -63.05 14.58 -42.41
N ALA A 211 -62.00 15.14 -43.00
CA ALA A 211 -60.67 15.20 -42.44
C ALA A 211 -60.29 16.65 -42.18
N LEU A 212 -59.78 16.91 -40.98
CA LEU A 212 -59.44 18.24 -40.49
C LEU A 212 -57.96 18.30 -40.15
N TRP A 213 -57.33 19.41 -40.48
CA TRP A 213 -55.97 19.74 -40.05
C TRP A 213 -55.83 21.25 -39.89
N GLY A 214 -54.82 21.68 -39.14
CA GLY A 214 -54.56 23.07 -38.81
C GLY A 214 -55.70 23.79 -38.12
N HIS A 215 -55.78 25.10 -38.31
CA HIS A 215 -56.74 25.95 -37.63
C HIS A 215 -58.07 26.03 -38.41
N VAL A 216 -59.09 25.30 -37.93
CA VAL A 216 -60.41 25.25 -38.57
C VAL A 216 -61.46 25.79 -37.59
N LYS A 217 -62.15 26.88 -37.99
CA LYS A 217 -63.24 27.50 -37.23
C LYS A 217 -62.89 27.81 -35.75
N GLY A 218 -61.69 28.30 -35.48
CA GLY A 218 -61.28 28.68 -34.12
C GLY A 218 -60.67 27.55 -33.29
N THR A 219 -60.46 26.35 -33.86
CA THR A 219 -59.87 25.18 -33.17
C THR A 219 -58.68 24.64 -33.96
N TYR A 220 -57.61 24.28 -33.26
CA TYR A 220 -56.43 23.65 -33.85
C TYR A 220 -56.56 22.13 -33.89
N TYR A 221 -56.35 21.56 -35.08
CA TYR A 221 -56.33 20.12 -35.33
C TYR A 221 -54.94 19.72 -35.83
N TYR A 222 -54.07 19.28 -34.92
CA TYR A 222 -52.69 18.85 -35.23
C TYR A 222 -52.66 17.50 -35.93
N SER A 223 -53.13 17.45 -37.18
CA SER A 223 -52.98 16.27 -38.02
C SER A 223 -51.57 16.26 -38.60
N GLU A 224 -50.93 15.10 -38.55
CA GLU A 224 -49.49 14.96 -38.76
C GLU A 224 -49.13 13.58 -39.33
N ALA A 225 -47.94 13.48 -39.92
CA ALA A 225 -47.25 12.22 -40.17
C ALA A 225 -46.02 12.11 -39.27
N VAL A 226 -45.77 10.91 -38.76
CA VAL A 226 -44.61 10.56 -37.96
C VAL A 226 -43.76 9.57 -38.74
N LEU A 227 -42.57 10.01 -39.12
CA LEU A 227 -41.57 9.23 -39.84
C LEU A 227 -40.57 8.65 -38.84
N SER A 228 -40.33 7.34 -38.88
CA SER A 228 -39.22 6.75 -38.14
C SER A 228 -37.92 6.93 -38.93
N VAL A 229 -37.02 7.77 -38.44
CA VAL A 229 -35.78 8.18 -39.14
C VAL A 229 -34.54 7.92 -38.31
N SER A 230 -33.40 7.68 -38.97
CA SER A 230 -32.09 7.55 -38.33
C SER A 230 -31.12 8.68 -38.67
N SER A 231 -31.49 9.57 -39.58
CA SER A 231 -30.78 10.82 -39.90
C SER A 231 -31.67 12.01 -39.53
N TYR A 232 -31.11 12.98 -38.83
CA TYR A 232 -31.80 14.16 -38.30
C TYR A 232 -30.77 15.30 -38.14
N LEU A 233 -31.11 16.37 -37.42
CA LEU A 233 -30.16 17.43 -37.08
C LEU A 233 -28.88 16.87 -36.44
N GLU A 234 -27.74 17.22 -37.01
CA GLU A 234 -26.43 16.80 -36.55
C GLU A 234 -25.47 17.99 -36.45
N VAL A 235 -24.63 18.01 -35.41
CA VAL A 235 -23.44 18.88 -35.39
C VAL A 235 -22.30 18.14 -36.05
N SER A 236 -22.24 18.22 -37.39
CA SER A 236 -21.29 17.49 -38.24
C SER A 236 -19.82 17.79 -37.93
N SER A 237 -19.50 19.00 -37.46
CA SER A 237 -18.14 19.35 -37.01
C SER A 237 -18.13 20.54 -36.06
N VAL A 238 -17.14 20.58 -35.17
CA VAL A 238 -16.81 21.74 -34.33
C VAL A 238 -15.29 21.98 -34.42
N TYR A 239 -14.85 23.19 -34.74
CA TYR A 239 -13.42 23.50 -34.87
C TYR A 239 -13.11 24.95 -34.51
N ALA A 240 -11.91 25.21 -33.98
CA ALA A 240 -11.44 26.56 -33.69
C ALA A 240 -10.48 27.04 -34.78
N VAL A 241 -10.52 28.33 -35.11
CA VAL A 241 -9.54 28.98 -36.00
C VAL A 241 -8.88 30.19 -35.33
N SER A 242 -7.62 30.43 -35.68
CA SER A 242 -6.91 31.65 -35.32
C SER A 242 -7.47 32.88 -36.06
N SER A 243 -7.01 34.07 -35.67
CA SER A 243 -7.27 35.31 -36.43
C SER A 243 -6.68 35.30 -37.85
N SER A 244 -5.76 34.38 -38.15
CA SER A 244 -5.24 34.16 -39.51
C SER A 244 -6.01 33.08 -40.30
N GLY A 245 -7.08 32.51 -39.72
CA GLY A 245 -7.90 31.47 -40.34
C GLY A 245 -7.35 30.04 -40.22
N ALA A 246 -6.21 29.84 -39.56
CA ALA A 246 -5.62 28.52 -39.38
C ALA A 246 -6.40 27.73 -38.31
N ARG A 247 -6.69 26.44 -38.57
CA ARG A 247 -7.33 25.57 -37.57
C ARG A 247 -6.39 25.31 -36.38
N LEU A 248 -6.92 25.43 -35.17
CA LEU A 248 -6.16 25.29 -33.93
C LEU A 248 -6.71 24.15 -33.06
N TYR A 249 -5.79 23.40 -32.47
CA TYR A 249 -6.06 22.38 -31.43
C TYR A 249 -5.32 22.69 -30.12
N SER A 250 -4.36 23.61 -30.19
CA SER A 250 -3.60 24.14 -29.06
C SER A 250 -3.56 25.65 -29.18
N LEU A 251 -3.89 26.33 -28.09
CA LEU A 251 -3.98 27.77 -27.97
C LEU A 251 -2.73 28.25 -27.21
N PRO A 252 -1.77 28.93 -27.85
CA PRO A 252 -0.53 29.32 -27.21
C PRO A 252 -0.80 30.25 -26.02
N SER A 253 -0.25 29.93 -24.86
CA SER A 253 -0.43 30.73 -23.63
C SER A 253 0.24 32.10 -23.71
N ASN A 254 1.22 32.26 -24.60
CA ASN A 254 1.95 33.49 -24.89
C ASN A 254 1.49 34.18 -26.19
N ALA A 255 0.37 33.79 -26.79
CA ALA A 255 -0.15 34.48 -27.97
C ALA A 255 -0.48 35.95 -27.65
N THR A 256 -0.12 36.86 -28.55
CA THR A 256 -0.46 38.28 -28.45
C THR A 256 -1.97 38.49 -28.56
N ASN A 257 -2.64 37.74 -29.43
CA ASN A 257 -4.09 37.67 -29.52
C ASN A 257 -4.57 36.32 -28.95
N LYS A 258 -5.36 36.38 -27.87
CA LYS A 258 -5.93 35.20 -27.19
C LYS A 258 -7.41 34.98 -27.49
N THR A 259 -7.89 35.53 -28.60
CA THR A 259 -9.24 35.28 -29.10
C THR A 259 -9.16 34.39 -30.33
N VAL A 260 -9.92 33.30 -30.32
CA VAL A 260 -10.10 32.39 -31.47
C VAL A 260 -11.58 32.31 -31.80
N THR A 261 -11.91 32.11 -33.06
CA THR A 261 -13.31 31.90 -33.47
C THR A 261 -13.58 30.41 -33.55
N VAL A 262 -14.60 29.95 -32.82
CA VAL A 262 -15.04 28.56 -32.81
C VAL A 262 -16.23 28.43 -33.74
N TYR A 263 -16.14 27.53 -34.71
CA TYR A 263 -17.19 27.21 -35.65
C TYR A 263 -17.87 25.89 -35.31
N ALA A 264 -19.16 25.80 -35.59
CA ALA A 264 -19.93 24.57 -35.57
C ALA A 264 -20.77 24.47 -36.84
N ASN A 265 -20.67 23.34 -37.53
CA ASN A 265 -21.44 23.08 -38.75
C ASN A 265 -22.62 22.18 -38.43
N LEU A 266 -23.83 22.74 -38.46
CA LEU A 266 -25.07 21.99 -38.25
C LEU A 266 -25.62 21.55 -39.61
N THR A 267 -26.03 20.29 -39.72
CA THR A 267 -26.59 19.69 -40.93
C THR A 267 -27.92 19.04 -40.62
N ASP A 268 -28.89 19.18 -41.51
CA ASP A 268 -30.19 18.51 -41.38
C ASP A 268 -30.69 18.04 -42.75
N PRO A 269 -31.12 16.78 -42.92
CA PRO A 269 -31.74 16.31 -44.16
C PRO A 269 -32.94 17.12 -44.63
N LEU A 270 -33.72 17.73 -43.72
CA LEU A 270 -34.83 18.61 -44.06
C LEU A 270 -34.34 20.00 -44.51
N GLY A 271 -33.21 20.46 -43.98
CA GLY A 271 -32.59 21.73 -44.30
C GLY A 271 -32.71 22.74 -43.17
N ALA A 272 -32.12 23.92 -43.38
CA ALA A 272 -31.97 24.94 -42.35
C ALA A 272 -33.29 25.42 -41.77
N TYR A 273 -34.40 25.38 -42.53
CA TYR A 273 -35.71 25.76 -42.00
C TYR A 273 -36.12 24.93 -40.77
N ASP A 274 -35.59 23.71 -40.65
CA ASP A 274 -35.92 22.83 -39.55
C ASP A 274 -35.28 23.25 -38.23
N PHE A 275 -34.18 24.00 -38.23
CA PHE A 275 -33.44 24.32 -37.01
C PHE A 275 -32.98 25.78 -36.87
N TYR A 276 -33.03 26.57 -37.94
CA TYR A 276 -32.48 27.94 -37.96
C TYR A 276 -33.18 28.90 -36.99
N SER A 277 -34.47 28.66 -36.70
CA SER A 277 -35.25 29.46 -35.77
C SER A 277 -34.83 29.27 -34.31
N TRP A 278 -33.95 28.31 -34.01
CA TRP A 278 -33.54 27.97 -32.65
C TRP A 278 -32.09 28.40 -32.35
N PRO A 279 -31.82 28.86 -31.12
CA PRO A 279 -30.47 29.23 -30.72
C PRO A 279 -29.58 27.99 -30.64
N VAL A 280 -28.40 28.07 -31.26
CA VAL A 280 -27.34 27.06 -31.11
C VAL A 280 -26.50 27.41 -29.89
N HIS A 281 -26.51 26.56 -28.88
CA HIS A 281 -25.81 26.82 -27.63
C HIS A 281 -24.41 26.21 -27.61
N PHE A 282 -23.49 26.85 -26.90
CA PHE A 282 -22.20 26.25 -26.57
C PHE A 282 -21.97 26.21 -25.05
N LYS A 283 -21.13 25.27 -24.63
CA LYS A 283 -20.68 25.07 -23.25
C LYS A 283 -19.19 24.79 -23.24
N ILE A 284 -18.44 25.53 -22.43
CA ILE A 284 -17.00 25.36 -22.21
C ILE A 284 -16.80 24.72 -20.85
N SER A 285 -16.06 23.62 -20.81
CA SER A 285 -15.73 22.91 -19.56
C SER A 285 -14.28 22.48 -19.51
N ASN A 286 -13.75 22.37 -18.30
CA ASN A 286 -12.45 21.77 -17.99
C ASN A 286 -12.62 20.75 -16.85
N SER A 287 -11.51 20.29 -16.26
CA SER A 287 -11.53 19.34 -15.13
C SER A 287 -12.20 19.87 -13.84
N THR A 288 -12.45 21.17 -13.74
CA THR A 288 -13.11 21.80 -12.57
C THR A 288 -14.61 22.00 -12.77
N GLY A 289 -15.13 21.80 -13.99
CA GLY A 289 -16.54 21.96 -14.30
C GLY A 289 -16.77 22.83 -15.55
N VAL A 290 -17.98 23.40 -15.66
CA VAL A 290 -18.32 24.35 -16.73
C VAL A 290 -17.96 25.77 -16.31
N ILE A 291 -17.24 26.44 -17.20
CA ILE A 291 -16.59 27.73 -16.95
C ILE A 291 -17.09 28.82 -17.90
N GLY A 292 -17.90 28.46 -18.89
CA GLY A 292 -18.55 29.39 -19.81
C GLY A 292 -19.66 28.71 -20.60
N ASN A 293 -20.66 29.47 -20.99
CA ASN A 293 -21.73 29.05 -21.90
C ASN A 293 -22.25 30.26 -22.68
N GLY A 294 -23.00 30.01 -23.75
CA GLY A 294 -23.60 31.08 -24.55
C GLY A 294 -24.32 30.54 -25.78
N THR A 295 -24.61 31.44 -26.71
CA THR A 295 -25.26 31.15 -27.99
C THR A 295 -24.31 31.53 -29.13
N MET A 296 -24.27 30.70 -30.16
CA MET A 296 -23.50 30.92 -31.38
C MET A 296 -24.30 31.75 -32.38
N VAL A 297 -23.61 32.53 -33.20
CA VAL A 297 -24.19 33.39 -34.24
C VAL A 297 -24.08 32.68 -35.59
N PRO A 298 -25.14 32.66 -36.42
CA PRO A 298 -25.05 32.11 -37.77
C PRO A 298 -24.10 32.95 -38.64
N VAL A 299 -23.22 32.27 -39.37
CA VAL A 299 -22.20 32.84 -40.25
C VAL A 299 -22.69 32.84 -41.69
N THR A 300 -23.37 31.77 -42.10
CA THR A 300 -24.01 31.66 -43.41
C THR A 300 -25.40 32.29 -43.36
N ALA A 301 -25.77 33.02 -44.43
CA ALA A 301 -27.11 33.55 -44.58
C ALA A 301 -28.14 32.40 -44.61
N PHE A 302 -29.32 32.64 -44.04
CA PHE A 302 -30.40 31.67 -44.07
C PHE A 302 -30.90 31.43 -45.49
N HIS A 303 -31.05 30.17 -45.85
CA HIS A 303 -31.82 29.74 -47.00
C HIS A 303 -32.62 28.51 -46.59
N ILE A 304 -33.89 28.44 -46.95
CA ILE A 304 -34.84 27.46 -46.43
C ILE A 304 -34.41 26.00 -46.71
N ASP A 305 -33.77 25.80 -47.86
CA ASP A 305 -33.25 24.56 -48.45
C ASP A 305 -31.72 24.40 -48.32
N SER A 306 -31.08 25.16 -47.41
CA SER A 306 -29.67 24.90 -47.08
C SER A 306 -29.53 23.63 -46.25
N TYR A 307 -28.78 22.64 -46.75
CA TYR A 307 -28.45 21.42 -46.00
C TYR A 307 -27.70 21.69 -44.69
N TYR A 308 -26.91 22.76 -44.66
CA TYR A 308 -26.09 23.10 -43.50
C TYR A 308 -26.12 24.59 -43.20
N VAL A 309 -25.91 24.93 -41.94
CA VAL A 309 -25.67 26.31 -41.47
C VAL A 309 -24.43 26.30 -40.59
N LEU A 310 -23.50 27.20 -40.91
CA LEU A 310 -22.30 27.38 -40.11
C LEU A 310 -22.58 28.41 -39.02
N TYR A 311 -22.31 28.07 -37.77
CA TYR A 311 -22.40 28.96 -36.62
C TYR A 311 -21.01 29.27 -36.07
N SER A 312 -20.84 30.42 -35.41
CA SER A 312 -19.60 30.76 -34.73
C SER A 312 -19.80 31.49 -33.39
N PHE A 313 -18.77 31.45 -32.55
CA PHE A 313 -18.60 32.38 -31.43
C PHE A 313 -17.12 32.65 -31.20
N ASP A 314 -16.79 33.80 -30.59
CA ASP A 314 -15.42 34.13 -30.23
C ASP A 314 -15.08 33.63 -28.81
N PHE A 315 -14.05 32.80 -28.73
CA PHE A 315 -13.51 32.27 -27.49
C PHE A 315 -12.24 33.02 -27.10
N ASN A 316 -12.36 33.94 -26.14
CA ASN A 316 -11.22 34.61 -25.52
C ASN A 316 -10.71 33.79 -24.33
N TYR A 317 -9.53 33.20 -24.46
CA TYR A 317 -8.92 32.36 -23.42
C TYR A 317 -7.95 33.14 -22.51
N SER A 318 -8.01 34.47 -22.52
CA SER A 318 -7.28 35.31 -21.56
C SER A 318 -7.75 35.02 -20.14
N GLY A 319 -6.82 34.60 -19.27
CA GLY A 319 -7.12 34.25 -17.87
C GLY A 319 -7.50 32.79 -17.63
N PHE A 320 -7.65 31.99 -18.68
CA PHE A 320 -7.88 30.54 -18.55
C PHE A 320 -6.57 29.84 -18.16
N ALA A 321 -6.65 28.89 -17.23
CA ALA A 321 -5.50 28.10 -16.79
C ALA A 321 -4.98 27.21 -17.93
N LEU A 322 -3.71 26.80 -17.87
CA LEU A 322 -3.19 25.78 -18.79
C LEU A 322 -3.95 24.46 -18.59
N GLY A 323 -4.35 23.81 -19.67
CA GLY A 323 -5.12 22.57 -19.56
C GLY A 323 -5.93 22.21 -20.80
N MET A 324 -6.60 21.07 -20.73
CA MET A 324 -7.61 20.67 -21.72
C MET A 324 -8.95 21.35 -21.44
N TYR A 325 -9.58 21.82 -22.50
CA TYR A 325 -10.91 22.37 -22.51
C TYR A 325 -11.75 21.60 -23.51
N THR A 326 -13.00 21.34 -23.14
CA THR A 326 -14.01 20.77 -24.04
C THR A 326 -15.07 21.83 -24.30
N ILE A 327 -15.26 22.17 -25.57
CA ILE A 327 -16.36 22.99 -26.05
C ILE A 327 -17.41 22.04 -26.61
N THR A 328 -18.57 22.00 -25.98
CA THR A 328 -19.74 21.25 -26.48
C THR A 328 -20.69 22.23 -27.15
N VAL A 329 -21.23 21.85 -28.30
CA VAL A 329 -22.23 22.60 -29.05
C VAL A 329 -23.52 21.79 -29.07
N ASN A 330 -24.65 22.47 -28.88
CA ASN A 330 -25.98 21.88 -28.87
C ASN A 330 -26.91 22.65 -29.83
N GLY A 331 -27.51 21.94 -30.78
CA GLY A 331 -28.55 22.47 -31.68
C GLY A 331 -29.87 21.74 -31.48
N THR A 332 -30.98 22.42 -31.77
CA THR A 332 -32.34 21.86 -31.70
C THR A 332 -33.10 22.12 -32.99
N ASP A 333 -33.90 21.16 -33.43
CA ASP A 333 -34.80 21.28 -34.57
C ASP A 333 -36.24 21.61 -34.13
N ASN A 334 -37.13 21.84 -35.10
CA ASN A 334 -38.53 22.16 -34.88
C ASN A 334 -39.29 20.96 -34.29
N THR A 335 -38.93 19.75 -34.71
CA THR A 335 -39.57 18.52 -34.21
C THR A 335 -39.43 18.41 -32.69
N MET A 336 -38.23 18.63 -32.17
CA MET A 336 -37.99 18.65 -30.72
C MET A 336 -38.67 19.84 -30.05
N HIS A 337 -38.68 21.01 -30.67
CA HIS A 337 -39.32 22.18 -30.07
C HIS A 337 -40.83 22.05 -29.93
N ASN A 338 -41.51 21.57 -30.97
CA ASN A 338 -42.97 21.35 -30.96
C ASN A 338 -43.39 20.31 -29.91
N TYR A 339 -42.49 19.40 -29.53
CA TYR A 339 -42.74 18.41 -28.51
C TYR A 339 -42.56 18.95 -27.08
N LEU A 340 -41.51 19.76 -26.85
CA LEU A 340 -41.24 20.38 -25.54
C LEU A 340 -42.40 21.28 -25.06
N SER A 341 -43.14 21.89 -25.99
CA SER A 341 -44.30 22.73 -25.67
C SER A 341 -45.57 21.96 -25.33
N SER A 342 -45.66 20.65 -25.65
CA SER A 342 -46.91 19.88 -25.54
C SER A 342 -46.97 18.85 -24.40
N LEU A 343 -45.85 18.22 -23.99
CA LEU A 343 -45.93 17.05 -23.08
C LEU A 343 -44.90 16.98 -21.93
N GLY A 344 -44.01 17.95 -21.72
CA GLY A 344 -43.14 18.04 -20.52
C GLY A 344 -42.15 16.87 -20.28
N VAL A 345 -42.10 15.88 -21.17
CA VAL A 345 -41.15 14.76 -21.18
C VAL A 345 -40.28 14.89 -22.43
N ILE A 346 -39.07 14.35 -22.45
CA ILE A 346 -38.08 14.58 -23.51
C ILE A 346 -38.29 13.57 -24.66
N TYR A 347 -38.93 13.98 -25.75
CA TYR A 347 -38.80 13.33 -27.06
C TYR A 347 -38.39 14.38 -28.11
N GLY A 348 -37.48 14.00 -28.99
CA GLY A 348 -36.67 14.91 -29.82
C GLY A 348 -35.21 14.87 -29.39
N ARG A 349 -34.26 14.90 -30.35
CA ARG A 349 -32.82 14.82 -30.05
C ARG A 349 -32.14 16.14 -30.30
N ASN A 350 -31.58 16.67 -29.22
CA ASN A 350 -30.54 17.67 -29.27
C ASN A 350 -29.35 17.13 -30.10
N ALA A 351 -28.93 17.89 -31.09
CA ALA A 351 -27.74 17.60 -31.87
C ALA A 351 -26.51 18.06 -31.08
N TYR A 352 -25.60 17.15 -30.78
CA TYR A 352 -24.39 17.45 -30.00
C TYR A 352 -23.12 17.29 -30.83
N GLY A 353 -22.24 18.28 -30.75
CA GLY A 353 -20.87 18.20 -31.24
C GLY A 353 -19.90 18.67 -30.17
N SER A 354 -18.64 18.24 -30.25
CA SER A 354 -17.63 18.72 -29.31
C SER A 354 -16.26 18.93 -29.95
N LEU A 355 -15.53 19.90 -29.40
CA LEU A 355 -14.15 20.20 -29.70
C LEU A 355 -13.34 20.13 -28.42
N GLN A 356 -12.27 19.34 -28.42
CA GLN A 356 -11.24 19.39 -27.39
C GLN A 356 -10.06 20.23 -27.86
N LEU A 357 -9.63 21.16 -27.02
CA LEU A 357 -8.49 22.03 -27.28
C LEU A 357 -7.65 22.20 -26.02
N SER A 358 -6.35 22.44 -26.18
CA SER A 358 -5.49 22.80 -25.06
C SER A 358 -5.25 24.30 -25.00
N VAL A 359 -5.30 24.89 -23.80
CA VAL A 359 -4.65 26.19 -23.55
C VAL A 359 -3.24 25.89 -23.07
N GLY A 360 -2.24 26.34 -23.83
CA GLY A 360 -0.83 25.95 -23.71
C GLY A 360 -0.39 24.92 -24.74
N LEU A 361 0.91 24.61 -24.72
CA LEU A 361 1.52 23.55 -25.53
C LEU A 361 0.80 22.22 -25.31
N PRO A 362 0.59 21.37 -26.32
CA PRO A 362 0.00 20.05 -26.15
C PRO A 362 0.66 19.28 -24.99
N PRO A 363 -0.09 18.43 -24.28
CA PRO A 363 0.49 17.66 -23.20
C PRO A 363 1.58 16.74 -23.74
N VAL A 364 2.78 16.82 -23.16
CA VAL A 364 3.87 15.89 -23.39
C VAL A 364 3.84 14.80 -22.34
N ARG A 365 4.26 13.59 -22.73
CA ARG A 365 4.42 12.48 -21.78
C ARG A 365 5.69 12.72 -20.96
N ALA A 366 5.53 13.25 -19.75
CA ALA A 366 6.61 13.39 -18.78
C ALA A 366 6.82 12.07 -18.03
N SER A 367 8.07 11.64 -17.90
CA SER A 367 8.49 10.44 -17.18
C SER A 367 9.33 10.84 -15.97
N PHE A 368 8.97 10.32 -14.80
CA PHE A 368 9.65 10.59 -13.54
C PHE A 368 10.22 9.28 -13.00
N THR A 369 11.54 9.13 -13.05
CA THR A 369 12.25 8.01 -12.40
C THR A 369 12.53 8.38 -10.96
N VAL A 370 11.90 7.71 -10.01
CA VAL A 370 12.11 7.95 -8.58
C VAL A 370 13.14 6.97 -8.05
N GLN A 371 14.15 7.50 -7.36
CA GLN A 371 15.20 6.72 -6.73
C GLN A 371 15.27 6.98 -5.23
N ASP A 372 15.75 5.99 -4.48
CA ASP A 372 16.17 6.16 -3.09
C ASP A 372 17.47 6.98 -3.00
N SER A 373 17.96 7.20 -1.78
CA SER A 373 19.20 7.95 -1.54
C SER A 373 20.47 7.25 -2.03
N LEU A 374 20.43 5.94 -2.32
CA LEU A 374 21.52 5.14 -2.89
C LEU A 374 21.45 5.06 -4.42
N GLY A 375 20.37 5.55 -5.04
CA GLY A 375 20.15 5.52 -6.49
C GLY A 375 19.36 4.30 -6.99
N HIS A 376 18.86 3.43 -6.10
CA HIS A 376 17.99 2.33 -6.49
C HIS A 376 16.59 2.86 -6.82
N VAL A 377 15.94 2.23 -7.80
CA VAL A 377 14.60 2.63 -8.23
C VAL A 377 13.54 2.24 -7.20
N LEU A 378 12.59 3.13 -6.92
CA LEU A 378 11.49 2.88 -5.98
C LEU A 378 10.24 2.44 -6.73
N ASN A 379 9.75 1.23 -6.48
CA ASN A 379 8.50 0.71 -7.06
C ASN A 379 7.29 1.09 -6.18
N GLY A 380 6.26 1.70 -6.77
CA GLY A 380 5.02 2.06 -6.06
C GLY A 380 5.02 3.45 -5.39
N ALA A 381 6.08 4.23 -5.54
CA ALA A 381 6.16 5.63 -5.09
C ALA A 381 5.08 6.47 -5.80
N VAL A 382 4.38 7.34 -5.07
CA VAL A 382 3.37 8.22 -5.65
C VAL A 382 4.02 9.54 -6.04
N VAL A 383 3.97 9.88 -7.32
CA VAL A 383 4.45 11.15 -7.85
C VAL A 383 3.26 12.05 -8.13
N ARG A 384 3.25 13.27 -7.57
CA ARG A 384 2.23 14.30 -7.81
C ARG A 384 2.85 15.53 -8.44
N ALA A 385 2.28 16.02 -9.53
CA ALA A 385 2.71 17.24 -10.20
C ALA A 385 1.72 18.38 -9.91
N TYR A 386 2.28 19.53 -9.53
CA TYR A 386 1.56 20.77 -9.26
C TYR A 386 2.06 21.86 -10.20
N TYR A 387 1.16 22.57 -10.86
CA TYR A 387 1.49 23.79 -11.58
C TYR A 387 1.10 24.96 -10.68
N THR A 388 2.09 25.82 -10.36
CA THR A 388 2.00 26.80 -9.27
C THR A 388 1.60 26.13 -7.93
N ALA A 389 0.32 26.15 -7.58
CA ALA A 389 -0.26 25.49 -6.39
C ALA A 389 -1.38 24.50 -6.73
N SER A 390 -1.82 24.44 -7.99
CA SER A 390 -2.93 23.57 -8.42
C SER A 390 -2.42 22.17 -8.72
N PHE A 391 -3.11 21.15 -8.20
CA PHE A 391 -2.86 19.76 -8.53
C PHE A 391 -3.22 19.49 -9.99
N ILE A 392 -2.30 18.88 -10.74
CA ILE A 392 -2.48 18.60 -12.18
C ILE A 392 -2.66 17.11 -12.43
N ALA A 393 -1.72 16.31 -11.93
CA ALA A 393 -1.72 14.88 -12.18
C ALA A 393 -0.98 14.12 -11.07
N SER A 394 -1.29 12.83 -10.95
CA SER A 394 -0.52 11.89 -10.14
C SER A 394 -0.40 10.55 -10.82
N ASN A 395 0.71 9.85 -10.60
CA ASN A 395 0.84 8.45 -10.97
C ASN A 395 1.74 7.71 -9.96
N ARG A 396 1.73 6.39 -10.00
CA ARG A 396 2.66 5.54 -9.24
C ARG A 396 3.80 5.08 -10.12
N THR A 397 4.99 4.96 -9.53
CA THR A 397 6.11 4.32 -10.20
C THR A 397 5.87 2.83 -10.37
N ASN A 398 6.29 2.29 -11.49
CA ASN A 398 6.25 0.85 -11.79
C ASN A 398 7.51 0.13 -11.25
N SER A 399 7.71 -1.13 -11.63
CA SER A 399 8.88 -1.94 -11.26
C SER A 399 10.23 -1.37 -11.75
N THR A 400 10.22 -0.48 -12.74
CA THR A 400 11.43 0.23 -13.20
C THR A 400 11.61 1.60 -12.53
N GLY A 401 10.78 1.94 -11.52
CA GLY A 401 10.81 3.21 -10.81
C GLY A 401 10.24 4.40 -11.59
N VAL A 402 9.56 4.17 -12.72
CA VAL A 402 9.10 5.24 -13.61
C VAL A 402 7.60 5.49 -13.42
N ALA A 403 7.24 6.75 -13.19
CA ALA A 403 5.87 7.25 -13.23
C ALA A 403 5.70 8.15 -14.47
N GLY A 404 4.88 7.72 -15.43
CA GLY A 404 4.57 8.50 -16.63
C GLY A 404 3.28 9.32 -16.46
N MET A 405 3.26 10.58 -16.87
CA MET A 405 2.05 11.41 -16.84
C MET A 405 2.04 12.40 -18.01
N SER A 406 0.84 12.73 -18.50
CA SER A 406 0.66 13.74 -19.55
C SER A 406 0.61 15.12 -18.92
N LEU A 407 1.65 15.93 -19.15
CA LEU A 407 1.78 17.28 -18.59
C LEU A 407 1.95 18.30 -19.72
N PHE A 408 1.30 19.45 -19.59
CA PHE A 408 1.51 20.58 -20.49
C PHE A 408 2.92 21.15 -20.30
N GLY A 409 3.48 21.78 -21.34
CA GLY A 409 4.76 22.47 -21.18
C GLY A 409 4.68 23.57 -20.11
N GLY A 410 5.57 23.57 -19.12
CA GLY A 410 5.54 24.49 -17.99
C GLY A 410 6.45 24.13 -16.83
N ASN A 411 6.49 25.00 -15.82
CA ASN A 411 7.23 24.78 -14.58
C ASN A 411 6.32 24.13 -13.53
N TYR A 412 6.74 22.99 -13.01
CA TYR A 412 5.99 22.20 -12.03
C TYR A 412 6.76 22.05 -10.73
N THR A 413 6.01 22.00 -9.63
CA THR A 413 6.46 21.42 -8.38
C THR A 413 6.03 19.95 -8.35
N VAL A 414 6.99 19.04 -8.32
CA VAL A 414 6.75 17.60 -8.20
C VAL A 414 7.00 17.16 -6.76
N ILE A 415 6.01 16.50 -6.15
CA ILE A 415 6.12 15.95 -4.79
C ILE A 415 6.08 14.43 -4.88
N VAL A 416 7.04 13.79 -4.24
CA VAL A 416 7.15 12.32 -4.18
C VAL A 416 6.72 11.86 -2.79
N TYR A 417 5.79 10.92 -2.76
CA TYR A 417 5.36 10.25 -1.54
C TYR A 417 5.77 8.78 -1.56
N TRP A 418 6.38 8.33 -0.47
CA TRP A 418 6.75 6.95 -0.22
C TRP A 418 6.09 6.50 1.08
N GLN A 419 5.35 5.39 1.06
CA GLN A 419 4.56 4.94 2.22
C GLN A 419 3.71 6.08 2.82
N SER A 420 3.10 6.92 1.97
CA SER A 420 2.31 8.11 2.36
C SER A 420 3.07 9.23 3.09
N VAL A 421 4.41 9.17 3.19
CA VAL A 421 5.28 10.23 3.70
C VAL A 421 5.85 11.05 2.54
N ASN A 422 5.87 12.38 2.65
CA ASN A 422 6.55 13.24 1.67
C ASN A 422 8.07 13.06 1.78
N VAL A 423 8.67 12.45 0.76
CA VAL A 423 10.11 12.15 0.70
C VAL A 423 10.86 13.04 -0.28
N GLY A 424 10.21 14.01 -0.91
CA GLY A 424 10.89 14.92 -1.82
C GLY A 424 9.97 15.93 -2.49
N LYS A 425 10.50 17.15 -2.68
CA LYS A 425 9.85 18.24 -3.40
C LYS A 425 10.84 18.80 -4.41
N PHE A 426 10.49 18.74 -5.69
CA PHE A 426 11.39 19.04 -6.81
C PHE A 426 10.75 20.08 -7.72
N ALA A 427 11.54 21.03 -8.22
CA ALA A 427 11.11 21.93 -9.29
C ALA A 427 11.57 21.35 -10.63
N VAL A 428 10.65 21.17 -11.59
CA VAL A 428 10.94 20.63 -12.92
C VAL A 428 10.33 21.52 -13.99
N THR A 429 11.00 21.66 -15.13
CA THR A 429 10.47 22.35 -16.31
C THR A 429 10.20 21.31 -17.39
N VAL A 430 8.92 21.10 -17.69
CA VAL A 430 8.47 20.15 -18.71
C VAL A 430 8.34 20.87 -20.04
N ASN A 431 8.92 20.32 -21.10
CA ASN A 431 8.73 20.80 -22.49
C ASN A 431 8.97 19.65 -23.48
N ASN A 432 8.96 19.93 -24.79
CA ASN A 432 9.12 18.91 -25.83
C ASN A 432 10.49 18.20 -25.84
N THR A 433 11.55 18.82 -25.29
CA THR A 433 12.90 18.26 -25.22
C THR A 433 13.30 17.80 -23.82
N SER A 434 12.63 18.28 -22.78
CA SER A 434 12.85 17.94 -21.37
C SER A 434 11.56 17.35 -20.80
N ASN A 435 11.44 16.04 -20.91
CA ASN A 435 10.27 15.27 -20.47
C ASN A 435 10.66 14.00 -19.68
N SER A 436 11.92 13.85 -19.27
CA SER A 436 12.40 12.74 -18.46
C SER A 436 13.23 13.27 -17.30
N PHE A 437 12.86 12.92 -16.07
CA PHE A 437 13.44 13.47 -14.84
C PHE A 437 13.81 12.35 -13.89
N VAL A 438 14.98 12.46 -13.25
CA VAL A 438 15.40 11.56 -12.16
C VAL A 438 15.25 12.30 -10.83
N LEU A 439 14.44 11.75 -9.93
CA LEU A 439 14.11 12.35 -8.64
C LEU A 439 14.73 11.51 -7.53
N ARG A 440 15.82 12.00 -6.93
CA ARG A 440 16.45 11.35 -5.77
C ARG A 440 15.71 11.75 -4.50
N SER A 441 15.01 10.79 -3.90
CA SER A 441 14.14 11.00 -2.74
C SER A 441 14.86 10.71 -1.42
N LYS A 442 14.31 11.25 -0.33
CA LYS A 442 14.71 10.98 1.05
C LYS A 442 14.14 9.63 1.51
N VAL A 443 14.54 8.57 0.83
CA VAL A 443 14.26 7.18 1.20
C VAL A 443 15.60 6.50 1.46
N TYR A 444 15.70 5.81 2.58
CA TYR A 444 16.96 5.31 3.13
C TYR A 444 16.84 3.83 3.50
N SER A 445 17.96 3.11 3.48
CA SER A 445 18.05 1.72 3.94
C SER A 445 19.08 1.63 5.08
N PRO A 446 18.77 2.13 6.29
CA PRO A 446 19.68 2.10 7.43
C PRO A 446 19.71 0.71 8.10
N SER A 447 20.68 0.49 8.96
CA SER A 447 20.68 -0.62 9.93
C SER A 447 20.69 -0.04 11.33
N PHE A 448 19.78 -0.51 12.19
CA PHE A 448 19.88 -0.16 13.61
C PHE A 448 20.93 -0.98 14.31
N ILE A 449 21.51 -0.38 15.35
CA ILE A 449 22.31 -1.06 16.37
C ILE A 449 21.72 -0.64 17.72
N PHE A 450 21.04 -1.55 18.39
CA PHE A 450 20.54 -1.34 19.74
C PHE A 450 21.61 -1.78 20.72
N GLU A 451 22.04 -0.85 21.55
CA GLU A 451 23.15 -1.02 22.47
C GLU A 451 22.81 -0.52 23.87
N ASP A 452 23.44 -1.13 24.88
CA ASP A 452 23.34 -0.70 26.25
C ASP A 452 24.14 0.60 26.45
N GLN A 453 24.10 1.18 27.64
CA GLN A 453 24.84 2.42 27.91
C GLN A 453 26.37 2.26 27.93
N GLY A 454 26.88 1.03 27.78
CA GLY A 454 28.29 0.68 27.62
C GLY A 454 28.65 0.27 26.19
N SER A 455 27.79 0.51 25.20
CA SER A 455 27.95 0.12 23.79
C SER A 455 28.03 -1.40 23.55
N LEU A 456 27.48 -2.21 24.45
CA LEU A 456 27.29 -3.64 24.21
C LEU A 456 25.97 -3.88 23.47
N PRO A 457 25.95 -4.71 22.42
CA PRO A 457 24.75 -4.96 21.64
C PRO A 457 23.68 -5.72 22.43
N LEU A 458 22.40 -5.36 22.23
CA LEU A 458 21.26 -6.08 22.79
C LEU A 458 20.66 -7.03 21.76
N ALA A 459 20.97 -8.32 21.88
CA ALA A 459 20.29 -9.37 21.13
C ALA A 459 18.85 -9.58 21.63
N ASP A 460 17.98 -10.07 20.75
CA ASP A 460 16.60 -10.48 21.08
C ASP A 460 15.70 -9.38 21.66
N ALA A 461 15.99 -8.12 21.33
CA ALA A 461 15.15 -6.98 21.69
C ALA A 461 13.99 -6.83 20.70
N PHE A 462 12.77 -6.68 21.22
CA PHE A 462 11.55 -6.44 20.47
C PHE A 462 11.39 -4.95 20.18
N VAL A 463 11.27 -4.57 18.91
CA VAL A 463 11.19 -3.16 18.51
C VAL A 463 9.88 -2.89 17.80
N TYR A 464 9.11 -1.96 18.36
CA TYR A 464 7.94 -1.37 17.72
C TYR A 464 8.34 -0.02 17.14
N LEU A 465 8.11 0.17 15.85
CA LEU A 465 8.43 1.42 15.17
C LEU A 465 7.18 1.99 14.52
N THR A 466 6.94 3.28 14.71
CA THR A 466 5.83 4.02 14.09
C THR A 466 6.39 5.08 13.17
N SER A 467 5.98 5.05 11.89
CA SER A 467 6.45 5.95 10.85
C SER A 467 5.92 7.38 11.00
N PRO A 468 6.54 8.37 10.34
CA PRO A 468 6.13 9.78 10.43
C PRO A 468 4.66 10.07 10.06
N ASN A 469 4.02 9.16 9.32
CA ASN A 469 2.59 9.23 8.97
C ASN A 469 1.65 8.58 10.01
N GLY A 470 2.18 8.07 11.12
CA GLY A 470 1.44 7.36 12.18
C GLY A 470 1.23 5.86 11.96
N THR A 471 1.73 5.27 10.87
CA THR A 471 1.59 3.82 10.61
C THR A 471 2.60 3.03 11.45
N SER A 472 2.14 2.00 12.16
CA SER A 472 3.05 1.07 12.84
C SER A 472 3.64 0.08 11.83
N LEU A 473 4.97 -0.08 11.87
CA LEU A 473 5.66 -1.12 11.13
C LEU A 473 5.50 -2.48 11.82
N PRO A 474 5.74 -3.58 11.10
CA PRO A 474 5.82 -4.90 11.70
C PRO A 474 6.85 -4.93 12.84
N LEU A 475 6.51 -5.67 13.90
CA LEU A 475 7.43 -5.97 14.99
C LEU A 475 8.66 -6.69 14.44
N PHE A 476 9.84 -6.27 14.88
CA PHE A 476 11.09 -6.97 14.59
C PHE A 476 11.90 -7.24 15.86
N VAL A 477 12.79 -8.22 15.75
CA VAL A 477 13.66 -8.70 16.82
C VAL A 477 15.11 -8.48 16.40
N THR A 478 15.92 -7.90 17.28
CA THR A 478 17.33 -7.66 17.00
C THR A 478 18.12 -8.97 16.93
N GLY A 479 19.08 -9.05 16.00
CA GLY A 479 19.97 -10.20 15.91
C GLY A 479 21.02 -10.25 17.03
N SER A 480 21.89 -11.26 17.01
CA SER A 480 22.95 -11.46 18.04
C SER A 480 23.88 -10.26 18.25
N ASN A 481 24.04 -9.42 17.22
CA ASN A 481 24.87 -8.21 17.25
C ASN A 481 24.05 -6.95 17.59
N GLY A 482 22.82 -7.11 18.09
CA GLY A 482 21.91 -6.00 18.39
C GLY A 482 21.43 -5.25 17.14
N THR A 483 21.61 -5.82 15.95
CA THR A 483 21.32 -5.14 14.69
C THR A 483 20.04 -5.60 14.03
N TYR A 484 19.43 -4.68 13.27
CA TYR A 484 18.33 -5.01 12.36
C TYR A 484 18.37 -4.09 11.12
N PRO A 485 18.57 -4.63 9.90
CA PRO A 485 18.56 -3.84 8.68
C PRO A 485 17.13 -3.46 8.28
N LEU A 486 16.95 -2.23 7.84
CA LEU A 486 15.71 -1.74 7.25
C LEU A 486 15.95 -1.34 5.80
N TYR A 487 14.94 -1.55 4.96
CA TYR A 487 15.02 -1.30 3.53
C TYR A 487 13.94 -0.32 3.11
N GLU A 488 14.32 0.66 2.27
CA GLU A 488 13.40 1.61 1.66
C GLU A 488 12.50 2.33 2.69
N MET A 489 13.09 2.85 3.75
CA MET A 489 12.39 3.59 4.78
C MET A 489 12.24 5.06 4.39
N ALA A 490 11.03 5.59 4.50
CA ALA A 490 10.81 7.03 4.29
C ALA A 490 11.63 7.84 5.31
N GLY A 491 12.32 8.90 4.89
CA GLY A 491 13.04 9.78 5.78
C GLY A 491 12.11 10.59 6.70
N GLY A 492 12.54 10.82 7.94
CA GLY A 492 11.78 11.57 8.95
C GLY A 492 11.91 10.99 10.37
N ASN A 493 11.14 11.57 11.30
CA ASN A 493 11.13 11.16 12.70
C ASN A 493 10.15 10.00 12.92
N TYR A 494 10.68 8.84 13.30
CA TYR A 494 9.92 7.69 13.75
C TYR A 494 9.81 7.71 15.26
N THR A 495 8.75 7.14 15.81
CA THR A 495 8.67 6.83 17.25
C THR A 495 8.99 5.36 17.45
N ALA A 496 9.92 5.05 18.34
CA ALA A 496 10.31 3.69 18.66
C ALA A 496 10.01 3.35 20.12
N THR A 497 9.51 2.15 20.35
CA THR A 497 9.44 1.54 21.68
C THR A 497 10.19 0.21 21.62
N VAL A 498 11.21 0.06 22.46
CA VAL A 498 12.05 -1.14 22.52
C VAL A 498 11.79 -1.85 23.83
N PHE A 499 11.46 -3.14 23.74
CA PHE A 499 11.33 -4.03 24.88
C PHE A 499 12.47 -5.04 24.87
N TRP A 500 13.08 -5.24 26.02
CA TRP A 500 14.12 -6.25 26.20
C TRP A 500 13.93 -6.91 27.57
N HIS A 501 14.00 -8.24 27.61
CA HIS A 501 13.59 -9.05 28.77
C HIS A 501 12.25 -8.58 29.39
N SER A 502 11.23 -8.44 28.53
CA SER A 502 9.87 -8.02 28.92
C SER A 502 9.77 -6.63 29.57
N SER A 503 10.81 -5.81 29.48
CA SER A 503 10.87 -4.48 30.08
C SER A 503 11.08 -3.40 29.01
N PRO A 504 10.38 -2.25 29.06
CA PRO A 504 10.61 -1.16 28.12
C PRO A 504 11.96 -0.50 28.41
N VAL A 505 12.91 -0.62 27.48
CA VAL A 505 14.26 -0.06 27.60
C VAL A 505 14.45 1.22 26.78
N PHE A 506 13.57 1.50 25.82
CA PHE A 506 13.59 2.75 25.07
C PHE A 506 12.18 3.17 24.67
N ASN A 507 11.88 4.46 24.78
CA ASN A 507 10.69 5.07 24.22
C ASN A 507 11.03 6.50 23.78
N GLY A 508 11.11 6.73 22.48
CA GLY A 508 11.58 8.00 21.96
C GLY A 508 11.52 8.11 20.44
N ALA A 509 12.00 9.23 19.92
CA ALA A 509 12.08 9.46 18.48
C ALA A 509 13.42 9.00 17.91
N ILE A 510 13.40 8.41 16.71
CA ILE A 510 14.58 8.06 15.92
C ILE A 510 14.44 8.73 14.55
N ASP A 511 15.49 9.40 14.09
CA ASP A 511 15.44 10.23 12.89
C ASP A 511 16.19 9.59 11.71
N PHE A 512 15.47 9.40 10.61
CA PHE A 512 15.96 8.75 9.39
C PHE A 512 16.41 9.81 8.40
N ARG A 513 17.72 10.13 8.42
CA ARG A 513 18.33 11.14 7.53
C ARG A 513 19.45 10.61 6.63
N ALA A 514 19.93 9.39 6.86
CA ALA A 514 21.06 8.82 6.14
C ALA A 514 20.97 7.28 6.10
N ASN A 515 21.73 6.68 5.19
CA ASN A 515 22.00 5.25 5.19
C ASN A 515 23.11 4.90 6.18
N GLY A 516 23.28 3.62 6.49
CA GLY A 516 24.32 3.12 7.38
C GLY A 516 23.79 2.79 8.78
N ASN A 517 24.72 2.65 9.73
CA ASN A 517 24.40 2.21 11.07
C ASN A 517 23.90 3.38 11.94
N ILE A 518 22.73 3.21 12.55
CA ILE A 518 22.15 4.17 13.50
C ILE A 518 22.15 3.50 14.87
N ALA A 519 22.99 4.00 15.77
CA ALA A 519 23.07 3.54 17.14
C ALA A 519 21.89 4.07 17.97
N VAL A 520 21.24 3.18 18.71
CA VAL A 520 20.13 3.47 19.62
C VAL A 520 20.54 2.99 21.01
N ASN A 521 21.01 3.94 21.82
CA ASN A 521 21.34 3.70 23.21
C ASN A 521 20.06 3.50 24.02
N VAL A 522 19.90 2.33 24.63
CA VAL A 522 18.73 1.99 25.43
C VAL A 522 19.05 2.06 26.93
N ASN A 523 18.02 2.09 27.78
CA ASN A 523 18.13 2.08 29.24
C ASN A 523 18.38 0.66 29.78
N ALA A 524 19.44 0.03 29.27
CA ALA A 524 20.02 -1.21 29.77
C ALA A 524 21.47 -0.95 30.21
N TYR A 525 21.90 -1.70 31.20
CA TYR A 525 23.07 -1.37 31.99
C TYR A 525 23.82 -2.62 32.42
N SER A 526 25.14 -2.62 32.29
CA SER A 526 25.99 -3.65 32.89
C SER A 526 26.08 -3.44 34.40
N GLN A 527 25.40 -4.28 35.18
CA GLN A 527 25.48 -4.28 36.64
C GLN A 527 26.48 -5.34 37.11
N SER A 528 27.43 -4.92 37.95
CA SER A 528 28.37 -5.82 38.62
C SER A 528 27.85 -6.21 40.02
N PHE A 529 28.01 -7.48 40.38
CA PHE A 529 27.65 -8.04 41.68
C PHE A 529 28.89 -8.67 42.32
N GLU A 530 29.13 -8.34 43.58
CA GLU A 530 30.24 -8.88 44.38
C GLU A 530 29.66 -9.77 45.48
N VAL A 531 29.95 -11.07 45.46
CA VAL A 531 29.50 -11.99 46.51
C VAL A 531 30.61 -12.16 47.53
N VAL A 532 30.32 -11.79 48.77
CA VAL A 532 31.24 -11.94 49.91
C VAL A 532 30.63 -12.83 50.98
N SER A 533 31.49 -13.59 51.67
CA SER A 533 31.12 -14.39 52.84
C SER A 533 30.82 -13.49 54.04
N ALA A 534 30.30 -14.06 55.13
CA ALA A 534 30.06 -13.33 56.38
C ALA A 534 31.36 -12.78 57.03
N SER A 535 32.54 -13.24 56.60
CA SER A 535 33.85 -12.71 56.99
C SER A 535 34.40 -11.65 56.03
N GLY A 536 33.67 -11.30 54.97
CA GLY A 536 34.08 -10.32 53.96
C GLY A 536 35.01 -10.87 52.88
N ASN A 537 35.30 -12.18 52.87
CA ASN A 537 36.09 -12.80 51.79
C ASN A 537 35.25 -12.97 50.53
N ALA A 538 35.83 -12.73 49.36
CA ALA A 538 35.22 -13.02 48.06
C ALA A 538 34.83 -14.51 47.92
N VAL A 539 33.64 -14.76 47.39
CA VAL A 539 33.11 -16.11 47.19
C VAL A 539 33.13 -16.45 45.69
N PRO A 540 34.11 -17.26 45.23
CA PRO A 540 34.15 -17.69 43.84
C PRO A 540 33.10 -18.76 43.54
N THR A 541 32.74 -18.90 42.26
CA THR A 541 31.82 -19.93 41.74
C THR A 541 30.40 -19.89 42.33
N ALA A 542 30.00 -18.76 42.92
CA ALA A 542 28.63 -18.53 43.33
C ALA A 542 27.79 -18.14 42.10
N ASN A 543 26.62 -18.77 41.96
CA ASN A 543 25.68 -18.48 40.89
C ASN A 543 24.71 -17.38 41.34
N VAL A 544 24.77 -16.23 40.67
CA VAL A 544 23.88 -15.09 40.88
C VAL A 544 22.75 -15.18 39.86
N LEU A 545 21.52 -15.31 40.34
CA LEU A 545 20.30 -15.32 39.53
C LEU A 545 19.52 -14.03 39.78
N ILE A 546 19.17 -13.33 38.70
CA ILE A 546 18.45 -12.06 38.72
C ILE A 546 17.08 -12.30 38.09
N VAL A 547 16.03 -12.09 38.88
CA VAL A 547 14.65 -12.32 38.46
C VAL A 547 13.92 -10.98 38.49
N ASN A 548 13.15 -10.66 37.44
CA ASN A 548 12.29 -9.48 37.47
C ASN A 548 11.21 -9.68 38.52
N SER A 549 11.14 -8.81 39.53
CA SER A 549 10.23 -8.99 40.66
C SER A 549 8.74 -8.83 40.29
N THR A 550 8.46 -8.23 39.13
CA THR A 550 7.09 -8.02 38.62
C THR A 550 6.62 -9.20 37.77
N THR A 551 7.46 -9.69 36.85
CA THR A 551 7.08 -10.75 35.91
C THR A 551 7.47 -12.16 36.36
N GLY A 552 8.40 -12.27 37.32
CA GLY A 552 8.96 -13.55 37.76
C GLY A 552 9.89 -14.22 36.74
N THR A 553 10.26 -13.52 35.66
CA THR A 553 11.13 -14.05 34.60
C THR A 553 12.60 -13.89 34.97
N ASP A 554 13.42 -14.88 34.64
CA ASP A 554 14.88 -14.79 34.75
C ASP A 554 15.41 -13.78 33.73
N ILE A 555 16.15 -12.78 34.21
CA ILE A 555 16.67 -11.65 33.40
C ILE A 555 18.17 -11.75 33.23
N GLY A 556 18.87 -12.35 34.20
CA GLY A 556 20.31 -12.48 34.17
C GLY A 556 20.79 -13.63 35.04
N PHE A 557 21.88 -14.24 34.61
CA PHE A 557 22.59 -15.29 35.32
C PHE A 557 24.09 -15.06 35.17
N GLY A 558 24.84 -15.25 36.25
CA GLY A 558 26.29 -15.18 36.21
C GLY A 558 26.95 -15.98 37.32
N THR A 559 28.15 -16.47 37.07
CA THR A 559 28.96 -17.20 38.04
C THR A 559 30.12 -16.32 38.48
N THR A 560 30.30 -16.13 39.79
CA THR A 560 31.37 -15.27 40.29
C THR A 560 32.76 -15.82 40.00
N ASN A 561 33.68 -14.91 39.64
CA ASN A 561 35.09 -15.22 39.42
C ASN A 561 35.87 -15.36 40.74
N ALA A 562 37.19 -15.48 40.67
CA ALA A 562 38.08 -15.59 41.84
C ALA A 562 37.99 -14.41 42.83
N SER A 563 37.59 -13.23 42.35
CA SER A 563 37.37 -12.02 43.15
C SER A 563 35.93 -11.88 43.63
N GLY A 564 35.08 -12.91 43.45
CA GLY A 564 33.67 -12.86 43.88
C GLY A 564 32.78 -12.02 42.96
N LEU A 565 33.27 -11.62 41.77
CA LEU A 565 32.56 -10.70 40.88
C LEU A 565 31.88 -11.43 39.72
N THR A 566 30.69 -10.97 39.35
CA THR A 566 30.02 -11.29 38.09
C THR A 566 29.26 -10.08 37.57
N SER A 567 29.05 -9.97 36.27
CA SER A 567 28.25 -8.90 35.67
C SER A 567 27.14 -9.44 34.78
N SER A 568 26.08 -8.65 34.63
CA SER A 568 24.98 -8.95 33.72
C SER A 568 24.40 -7.63 33.19
N VAL A 569 24.07 -7.60 31.89
CA VAL A 569 23.38 -6.45 31.29
C VAL A 569 21.90 -6.60 31.57
N ILE A 570 21.31 -5.62 32.24
CA ILE A 570 19.93 -5.67 32.71
C ILE A 570 19.24 -4.31 32.53
N PRO A 571 17.92 -4.27 32.25
CA PRO A 571 17.15 -3.03 32.24
C PRO A 571 17.15 -2.31 33.59
N TYR A 572 16.80 -1.02 33.60
CA TYR A 572 16.37 -0.35 34.83
C TYR A 572 15.13 -1.06 35.41
N GLY A 573 15.15 -1.43 36.69
CA GLY A 573 14.03 -2.16 37.28
C GLY A 573 14.22 -2.61 38.72
N SER A 574 13.12 -3.08 39.31
CA SER A 574 13.15 -3.80 40.58
C SER A 574 13.31 -5.30 40.30
N TYR A 575 14.24 -5.91 41.02
CA TYR A 575 14.63 -7.30 40.81
C TYR A 575 14.67 -8.05 42.13
N SER A 576 14.44 -9.36 42.06
CA SER A 576 14.85 -10.28 43.10
C SER A 576 16.20 -10.87 42.73
N VAL A 577 17.14 -10.90 43.68
CA VAL A 577 18.49 -11.44 43.48
C VAL A 577 18.68 -12.62 44.41
N TYR A 578 19.07 -13.75 43.83
CA TYR A 578 19.35 -14.99 44.54
C TYR A 578 20.81 -15.37 44.31
N VAL A 579 21.50 -15.79 45.35
CA VAL A 579 22.85 -16.34 45.22
C VAL A 579 22.86 -17.76 45.71
N TYR A 580 23.28 -18.66 44.82
CA TYR A 580 23.47 -20.07 45.14
C TYR A 580 24.95 -20.39 45.17
N TRP A 581 25.42 -21.02 46.25
CA TRP A 581 26.78 -21.50 46.36
C TRP A 581 26.77 -23.00 46.62
N LYS A 582 27.41 -23.77 45.74
CA LYS A 582 27.38 -25.26 45.76
C LYS A 582 25.94 -25.82 45.83
N GLY A 583 25.00 -25.18 45.15
CA GLY A 583 23.59 -25.56 45.11
C GLY A 583 22.74 -25.09 46.30
N ILE A 584 23.32 -24.39 47.29
CA ILE A 584 22.59 -23.89 48.47
C ILE A 584 22.30 -22.40 48.29
N LEU A 585 21.06 -21.98 48.56
CA LEU A 585 20.71 -20.56 48.61
C LEU A 585 21.40 -19.89 49.80
N VAL A 586 22.35 -19.00 49.53
CA VAL A 586 23.15 -18.30 50.55
C VAL A 586 22.82 -16.82 50.64
N PHE A 587 22.09 -16.25 49.68
CA PHE A 587 21.58 -14.88 49.76
C PHE A 587 20.28 -14.77 48.97
N GLN A 588 19.33 -13.99 49.50
CA GLN A 588 18.10 -13.63 48.82
C GLN A 588 17.74 -12.18 49.14
N SER A 589 17.41 -11.41 48.11
CA SER A 589 16.76 -10.12 48.25
C SER A 589 15.60 -10.03 47.28
N ASN A 590 14.40 -9.69 47.77
CA ASN A 590 13.18 -9.72 46.95
C ASN A 590 12.94 -8.43 46.15
N SER A 591 13.61 -7.33 46.51
CA SER A 591 13.41 -6.03 45.87
C SER A 591 14.69 -5.20 45.88
N VAL A 592 15.56 -5.46 44.92
CA VAL A 592 16.73 -4.66 44.59
C VAL A 592 16.38 -3.72 43.45
N MET A 593 16.45 -2.42 43.69
CA MET A 593 16.19 -1.41 42.68
C MET A 593 17.50 -0.98 42.02
N LEU A 594 17.70 -1.40 40.76
CA LEU A 594 18.91 -1.12 40.00
C LEU A 594 18.69 0.13 39.15
N LYS A 595 19.31 1.25 39.55
CA LYS A 595 19.04 2.59 38.99
C LYS A 595 20.18 3.20 38.15
N ASN A 596 21.43 2.74 38.26
CA ASN A 596 22.58 3.41 37.64
C ASN A 596 23.84 2.51 37.55
N PRO A 597 24.48 2.34 36.38
CA PRO A 597 25.66 1.50 36.12
C PRO A 597 26.99 2.07 36.64
N THR A 598 27.05 3.35 37.06
CA THR A 598 28.28 3.91 37.64
C THR A 598 28.43 3.59 39.13
N ALA A 599 27.48 2.84 39.70
CA ALA A 599 27.61 2.36 41.06
C ALA A 599 28.73 1.32 41.15
N PRO A 600 29.51 1.29 42.26
CA PRO A 600 30.39 0.17 42.55
C PRO A 600 29.61 -1.15 42.54
N ALA A 601 30.33 -2.27 42.42
CA ALA A 601 29.71 -3.60 42.46
C ALA A 601 28.76 -3.71 43.65
N MET A 602 27.56 -4.23 43.41
CA MET A 602 26.59 -4.45 44.47
C MET A 602 27.08 -5.59 45.35
N VAL A 603 27.46 -5.28 46.59
CA VAL A 603 27.96 -6.26 47.55
C VAL A 603 26.80 -7.09 48.10
N LEU A 604 26.84 -8.40 47.88
CA LEU A 604 25.87 -9.40 48.33
C LEU A 604 26.52 -10.21 49.45
N ASN A 605 26.07 -9.98 50.69
CA ASN A 605 26.58 -10.68 51.87
C ASN A 605 25.96 -12.07 51.96
N ALA A 606 26.64 -13.08 51.43
CA ALA A 606 26.23 -14.45 51.50
C ALA A 606 26.31 -14.98 52.93
N SER A 607 25.30 -15.74 53.35
CA SER A 607 25.26 -16.54 54.58
C SER A 607 26.22 -17.74 54.48
N ILE A 608 27.48 -17.46 54.21
CA ILE A 608 28.60 -18.41 54.22
C ILE A 608 29.46 -18.05 55.42
N TYR A 609 29.66 -19.02 56.31
CA TYR A 609 30.34 -18.84 57.58
C TYR A 609 31.54 -19.78 57.66
N THR A 610 32.56 -19.35 58.39
CA THR A 610 33.68 -20.20 58.77
C THR A 610 33.27 -21.04 59.97
N VAL A 611 33.33 -22.35 59.80
CA VAL A 611 33.26 -23.32 60.89
C VAL A 611 34.67 -23.76 61.23
N THR A 612 35.06 -23.51 62.47
CA THR A 612 36.36 -23.92 63.00
C THR A 612 36.17 -25.12 63.90
N VAL A 613 36.71 -26.27 63.52
CA VAL A 613 36.68 -27.48 64.35
C VAL A 613 38.01 -27.60 65.08
N LYS A 614 37.97 -27.54 66.41
CA LYS A 614 39.13 -27.71 67.27
C LYS A 614 39.12 -29.10 67.88
N ALA A 615 40.05 -29.94 67.45
CA ALA A 615 40.24 -31.26 68.02
C ALA A 615 41.22 -31.22 69.19
N LEU A 616 40.79 -31.72 70.35
CA LEU A 616 41.57 -31.76 71.58
C LEU A 616 41.67 -33.19 72.10
N SER A 617 42.79 -33.53 72.73
CA SER A 617 42.97 -34.77 73.49
C SER A 617 42.15 -34.78 74.77
N ALA A 618 42.14 -35.91 75.49
CA ALA A 618 41.54 -36.02 76.81
C ALA A 618 42.10 -34.98 77.81
N SER A 619 43.39 -34.65 77.66
CA SER A 619 44.12 -33.66 78.48
C SER A 619 43.99 -32.21 77.99
N GLY A 620 43.21 -31.95 76.92
CA GLY A 620 42.99 -30.61 76.38
C GLY A 620 44.10 -30.10 75.45
N GLN A 621 45.05 -30.95 75.06
CA GLN A 621 46.09 -30.60 74.10
C GLN A 621 45.56 -30.67 72.66
N PRO A 622 46.00 -29.80 71.75
CA PRO A 622 45.57 -29.82 70.35
C PRO A 622 46.00 -31.11 69.63
N LEU A 623 45.10 -31.68 68.83
CA LEU A 623 45.37 -32.89 68.03
C LEU A 623 45.48 -32.54 66.54
N ALA A 624 46.69 -32.67 66.00
CA ALA A 624 46.92 -32.62 64.55
C ALA A 624 46.49 -33.91 63.87
N ASN A 625 46.30 -33.87 62.55
CA ASN A 625 45.99 -35.03 61.72
C ASN A 625 44.63 -35.70 62.00
N VAL A 626 43.71 -34.99 62.65
CA VAL A 626 42.31 -35.44 62.78
C VAL A 626 41.60 -35.15 61.47
N VAL A 627 41.05 -36.18 60.84
CA VAL A 627 40.20 -36.01 59.65
C VAL A 627 38.84 -35.53 60.11
N VAL A 628 38.44 -34.34 59.67
CA VAL A 628 37.17 -33.73 59.99
C VAL A 628 36.32 -33.71 58.73
N ASP A 629 35.18 -34.38 58.78
CA ASP A 629 34.17 -34.37 57.72
C ASP A 629 32.97 -33.54 58.18
N ILE A 630 32.57 -32.55 57.39
CA ILE A 630 31.34 -31.79 57.55
C ILE A 630 30.35 -32.25 56.50
N TYR A 631 29.28 -32.90 56.94
CA TYR A 631 28.19 -33.38 56.09
C TYR A 631 26.97 -32.47 56.21
N ASN A 632 26.48 -31.96 55.09
CA ASN A 632 25.22 -31.23 55.03
C ASN A 632 24.07 -32.22 54.76
N ASN A 633 23.13 -32.36 55.69
CA ASN A 633 22.00 -33.28 55.55
C ASN A 633 21.05 -32.91 54.40
N ALA A 634 20.96 -31.63 54.04
CA ALA A 634 20.01 -31.15 53.03
C ALA A 634 20.52 -31.35 51.60
N THR A 635 21.82 -31.15 51.37
CA THR A 635 22.41 -31.26 50.02
C THR A 635 23.21 -32.53 49.78
N GLY A 636 23.52 -33.29 50.84
CA GLY A 636 24.40 -34.44 50.77
C GLY A 636 25.88 -34.11 50.55
N THR A 637 26.26 -32.83 50.56
CA THR A 637 27.66 -32.41 50.36
C THR A 637 28.52 -32.76 51.58
N VAL A 638 29.68 -33.37 51.33
CA VAL A 638 30.73 -33.62 52.34
C VAL A 638 31.92 -32.71 52.06
N LEU A 639 32.38 -31.98 53.06
CA LEU A 639 33.66 -31.30 53.04
C LEU A 639 34.60 -32.00 54.03
N SER A 640 35.84 -32.27 53.60
CA SER A 640 36.83 -32.93 54.44
C SER A 640 38.06 -32.04 54.57
N ALA A 641 38.56 -31.89 55.80
CA ALA A 641 39.84 -31.26 56.07
C ALA A 641 40.55 -31.97 57.21
N VAL A 642 41.84 -31.74 57.33
CA VAL A 642 42.66 -32.34 58.39
C VAL A 642 43.09 -31.25 59.36
N THR A 643 43.01 -31.50 60.66
CA THR A 643 43.46 -30.52 61.65
C THR A 643 44.97 -30.26 61.54
N ALA A 644 45.35 -28.99 61.57
CA ALA A 644 46.75 -28.56 61.60
C ALA A 644 47.41 -28.85 62.95
N SER A 645 48.69 -28.47 63.11
CA SER A 645 49.47 -28.66 64.35
C SER A 645 48.86 -28.02 65.60
N ASN A 646 48.05 -26.96 65.42
CA ASN A 646 47.29 -26.31 66.49
C ASN A 646 45.95 -26.99 66.80
N GLY A 647 45.67 -28.14 66.17
CA GLY A 647 44.45 -28.92 66.35
C GLY A 647 43.22 -28.33 65.67
N VAL A 648 43.40 -27.43 64.70
CA VAL A 648 42.30 -26.70 64.07
C VAL A 648 42.13 -27.11 62.61
N ALA A 649 40.90 -27.37 62.20
CA ALA A 649 40.45 -27.43 60.81
C ALA A 649 39.39 -26.34 60.58
N SER A 650 39.44 -25.64 59.45
CA SER A 650 38.50 -24.58 59.11
C SER A 650 37.80 -24.87 57.79
N PHE A 651 36.51 -24.58 57.75
CA PHE A 651 35.65 -24.82 56.59
C PHE A 651 34.80 -23.60 56.32
N GLU A 652 34.66 -23.21 55.05
CA GLU A 652 33.59 -22.30 54.64
C GLU A 652 32.37 -23.14 54.26
N VAL A 653 31.26 -22.88 54.95
CA VAL A 653 29.99 -23.60 54.76
C VAL A 653 28.85 -22.61 54.68
N ALA A 654 27.81 -22.94 53.91
CA ALA A 654 26.57 -22.18 53.90
C ALA A 654 25.88 -22.27 55.28
N GLY A 655 25.02 -21.32 55.62
CA GLY A 655 24.14 -21.43 56.78
C GLY A 655 23.25 -22.68 56.67
N GLY A 656 23.06 -23.41 57.77
CA GLY A 656 22.28 -24.64 57.76
C GLY A 656 22.64 -25.63 58.87
N SER A 657 22.08 -26.83 58.78
CA SER A 657 22.32 -27.92 59.73
C SER A 657 23.30 -28.95 59.15
N TYR A 658 24.30 -29.28 59.96
CA TYR A 658 25.41 -30.15 59.58
C TYR A 658 25.62 -31.27 60.60
N ILE A 659 26.20 -32.35 60.13
CA ILE A 659 26.79 -33.41 60.96
C ILE A 659 28.30 -33.30 60.78
N VAL A 660 29.00 -32.97 61.85
CA VAL A 660 30.46 -32.93 61.87
C VAL A 660 30.98 -34.23 62.45
N THR A 661 31.87 -34.88 61.74
CA THR A 661 32.52 -36.12 62.16
C THR A 661 34.01 -35.92 62.25
N GLY A 662 34.58 -36.09 63.45
CA GLY A 662 36.02 -36.12 63.67
C GLY A 662 36.51 -37.55 63.79
N SER A 663 37.40 -37.97 62.90
CA SER A 663 38.03 -39.29 62.90
C SER A 663 39.51 -39.14 63.19
N PHE A 664 39.97 -39.72 64.29
CA PHE A 664 41.38 -39.73 64.67
C PHE A 664 41.88 -41.16 64.74
N SER A 665 43.00 -41.43 64.09
CA SER A 665 43.67 -42.73 64.13
C SER A 665 45.16 -42.51 64.32
N THR A 666 45.73 -43.13 65.35
CA THR A 666 47.17 -43.08 65.64
C THR A 666 47.64 -44.38 66.27
N THR A 667 48.94 -44.52 66.49
CA THR A 667 49.50 -45.56 67.34
C THR A 667 50.01 -44.92 68.61
N TYR A 668 49.53 -45.41 69.76
CA TYR A 668 49.91 -44.91 71.08
C TYR A 668 50.36 -46.12 71.92
N ASP A 669 51.56 -46.07 72.49
CA ASP A 669 52.15 -47.17 73.26
C ASP A 669 52.07 -48.54 72.58
N LEU A 670 52.37 -48.56 71.27
CA LEU A 670 52.28 -49.74 70.38
C LEU A 670 50.86 -50.30 70.20
N THR A 671 49.84 -49.65 70.76
CA THR A 671 48.44 -49.99 70.52
C THR A 671 47.81 -49.04 69.50
N PRO A 672 47.10 -49.56 68.49
CA PRO A 672 46.33 -48.71 67.58
C PRO A 672 45.18 -48.07 68.35
N VAL A 673 45.09 -46.74 68.28
CA VAL A 673 43.98 -45.97 68.85
C VAL A 673 43.22 -45.37 67.68
N SER A 674 41.94 -45.71 67.58
CA SER A 674 41.02 -45.13 66.59
C SER A 674 39.76 -44.67 67.30
N GLN A 675 39.44 -43.38 67.20
CA GLN A 675 38.25 -42.80 67.79
C GLN A 675 37.53 -41.94 66.75
N LYS A 676 36.21 -42.12 66.69
CA LYS A 676 35.30 -41.35 65.84
C LYS A 676 34.29 -40.63 66.71
N LEU A 677 34.14 -39.33 66.50
CA LEU A 677 33.16 -38.47 67.17
C LEU A 677 32.22 -37.90 66.12
N THR A 678 30.93 -37.83 66.43
CA THR A 678 29.92 -37.23 65.55
C THR A 678 29.07 -36.26 66.35
N GLN A 679 28.89 -35.05 65.83
CA GLN A 679 28.14 -33.98 66.49
C GLN A 679 27.31 -33.19 65.49
N SER A 680 26.06 -32.93 65.83
CA SER A 680 25.20 -32.02 65.06
C SER A 680 25.63 -30.57 65.29
N LEU A 681 25.67 -29.77 64.23
CA LEU A 681 26.05 -28.37 64.25
C LEU A 681 25.05 -27.56 63.44
N SER A 682 24.42 -26.56 64.07
CA SER A 682 23.63 -25.55 63.36
C SER A 682 24.50 -24.32 63.13
N VAL A 683 24.68 -23.93 61.87
CA VAL A 683 25.51 -22.81 61.46
C VAL A 683 24.61 -21.67 61.03
N SER A 684 24.54 -20.62 61.85
CA SER A 684 23.88 -19.34 61.53
C SER A 684 24.84 -18.14 61.69
N SER A 685 26.06 -18.40 62.14
CA SER A 685 27.14 -17.44 62.35
C SER A 685 28.48 -18.16 62.28
N GLN A 686 29.56 -17.39 62.30
CA GLN A 686 30.91 -17.91 62.56
C GLN A 686 30.88 -18.76 63.83
N THR A 687 31.26 -20.04 63.75
CA THR A 687 31.07 -21.00 64.85
C THR A 687 32.31 -21.85 65.06
N SER A 688 32.67 -22.07 66.33
CA SER A 688 33.76 -22.96 66.71
C SER A 688 33.19 -24.20 67.41
N LEU A 689 33.56 -25.39 66.93
CA LEU A 689 33.16 -26.66 67.49
C LEU A 689 34.37 -27.35 68.11
N VAL A 690 34.31 -27.67 69.40
CA VAL A 690 35.39 -28.39 70.08
C VAL A 690 35.05 -29.87 70.16
N MET A 691 35.88 -30.71 69.54
CA MET A 691 35.77 -32.17 69.60
C MET A 691 36.85 -32.72 70.54
N LYS A 692 36.43 -33.32 71.66
CA LYS A 692 37.33 -33.86 72.67
C LYS A 692 37.46 -35.39 72.54
N PHE A 693 38.63 -35.84 72.09
CA PHE A 693 38.97 -37.24 71.89
C PHE A 693 39.47 -37.85 73.20
N THR A 694 38.57 -38.54 73.91
CA THR A 694 38.80 -39.10 75.24
C THR A 694 39.72 -40.33 75.27
N GLN A 695 39.92 -41.00 74.13
CA GLN A 695 40.78 -42.19 74.04
C GLN A 695 42.23 -41.84 73.65
N VAL A 696 42.54 -40.55 73.51
CA VAL A 696 43.86 -40.06 73.14
C VAL A 696 44.55 -39.49 74.36
N TYR A 697 45.53 -40.22 74.87
CA TYR A 697 46.34 -39.85 76.03
C TYR A 697 47.59 -39.05 75.60
N PRO A 698 48.13 -38.18 76.47
CA PRO A 698 49.39 -37.47 76.19
C PRO A 698 50.54 -38.48 76.07
N PRO A 699 51.47 -38.38 75.09
CA PRO A 699 52.56 -39.34 74.82
C PRO A 699 53.16 -39.92 76.10
N LEU A 700 53.50 -41.22 76.14
CA LEU A 700 54.09 -41.84 77.33
C LEU A 700 55.25 -41.01 77.85
N THR A 701 56.10 -40.50 76.96
CA THR A 701 57.22 -39.57 77.22
C THR A 701 56.88 -38.31 78.03
N SER A 702 55.63 -37.90 78.04
CA SER A 702 55.10 -36.74 78.77
C SER A 702 54.36 -37.10 80.05
N THR A 703 54.24 -38.39 80.37
CA THR A 703 53.57 -38.88 81.59
C THR A 703 54.55 -39.03 82.75
N ASN A 704 54.06 -38.83 83.98
CA ASN A 704 54.84 -39.10 85.20
C ASN A 704 55.36 -40.54 85.23
N LEU A 705 54.63 -41.49 84.63
CA LEU A 705 55.04 -42.89 84.52
C LEU A 705 56.32 -43.05 83.70
N PHE A 706 56.45 -42.36 82.57
CA PHE A 706 57.71 -42.41 81.80
C PHE A 706 58.87 -41.80 82.56
N TYR A 707 58.67 -40.67 83.24
CA TYR A 707 59.73 -40.08 84.06
C TYR A 707 60.14 -41.02 85.21
N LEU A 708 59.19 -41.76 85.80
CA LEU A 708 59.48 -42.81 86.77
C LEU A 708 60.26 -43.98 86.15
N ILE A 709 59.87 -44.46 84.96
CA ILE A 709 60.59 -45.52 84.24
C ILE A 709 62.01 -45.05 83.85
N LEU A 710 62.15 -43.82 83.34
CA LEU A 710 63.43 -43.23 82.97
C LEU A 710 64.32 -43.05 84.20
N ALA A 711 63.77 -42.57 85.32
CA ALA A 711 64.49 -42.49 86.59
C ALA A 711 64.95 -43.87 87.08
N PHE A 712 64.11 -44.90 86.94
CA PHE A 712 64.46 -46.27 87.29
C PHE A 712 65.58 -46.83 86.40
N ILE A 713 65.53 -46.58 85.08
CA ILE A 713 66.60 -46.94 84.14
C ILE A 713 67.90 -46.21 84.51
N VAL A 714 67.85 -44.92 84.82
CA VAL A 714 69.03 -44.15 85.26
C VAL A 714 69.61 -44.72 86.55
N ILE A 715 68.77 -45.10 87.53
CA ILE A 715 69.21 -45.76 88.77
C ILE A 715 69.90 -47.09 88.46
N ILE A 716 69.34 -47.92 87.58
CA ILE A 716 69.95 -49.20 87.15
C ILE A 716 71.29 -48.95 86.45
N VAL A 717 71.38 -47.98 85.55
CA VAL A 717 72.62 -47.64 84.83
C VAL A 717 73.68 -47.11 85.80
N VAL A 718 73.31 -46.26 86.77
CA VAL A 718 74.23 -45.77 87.81
C VAL A 718 74.68 -46.92 88.71
N ALA A 719 73.78 -47.84 89.10
CA ALA A 719 74.13 -49.02 89.89
C ALA A 719 75.06 -49.96 89.10
N LEU A 720 74.80 -50.22 87.82
CA LEU A 720 75.66 -51.01 86.94
C LEU A 720 77.01 -50.33 86.71
N ALA A 721 77.04 -49.01 86.52
CA ALA A 721 78.27 -48.23 86.40
C ALA A 721 79.07 -48.24 87.71
N ALA A 722 78.41 -48.17 88.86
CA ALA A 722 79.03 -48.32 90.18
C ALA A 722 79.60 -49.74 90.37
N VAL A 723 78.86 -50.78 89.97
CA VAL A 723 79.34 -52.18 89.99
C VAL A 723 80.53 -52.36 89.03
N ALA A 724 80.49 -51.81 87.82
CA ALA A 724 81.60 -51.85 86.86
C ALA A 724 82.81 -51.04 87.35
N TYR A 725 82.59 -49.89 87.99
CA TYR A 725 83.62 -49.08 88.65
C TYR A 725 84.25 -49.84 89.82
N MET A 726 83.44 -50.50 90.65
CA MET A 726 83.92 -51.35 91.74
C MET A 726 84.67 -52.59 91.23
N ALA A 727 84.23 -53.22 90.13
CA ALA A 727 84.95 -54.31 89.47
C ALA A 727 86.29 -53.85 88.88
N LYS A 728 86.36 -52.65 88.30
CA LYS A 728 87.61 -52.01 87.81
C LYS A 728 88.55 -51.65 88.97
N LYS A 729 88.02 -51.16 90.10
CA LYS A 729 88.78 -50.87 91.32
C LYS A 729 89.29 -52.14 92.01
N ALA A 730 88.52 -53.23 92.00
CA ALA A 730 88.94 -54.55 92.46
C ALA A 730 90.03 -55.17 91.54
N GLY A 731 89.95 -54.94 90.23
CA GLY A 731 91.02 -55.29 89.28
C GLY A 731 92.32 -54.50 89.50
N LEU A 732 92.22 -53.23 89.90
CA LEU A 732 93.39 -52.39 90.25
C LEU A 732 94.00 -52.79 91.61
N MET A 733 93.19 -53.21 92.59
CA MET A 733 93.68 -53.73 93.89
C MET A 733 94.28 -55.15 93.78
N ARG A 734 93.88 -55.95 92.78
CA ARG A 734 94.53 -57.24 92.49
C ARG A 734 95.91 -57.05 91.87
N LYS A 735 96.14 -55.99 91.08
CA LYS A 735 97.47 -55.62 90.55
C LYS A 735 98.41 -54.98 91.58
N SER A 736 97.92 -54.40 92.68
CA SER A 736 98.78 -53.91 93.77
C SER A 736 99.27 -55.03 94.68
N LYS A 737 98.46 -56.08 94.91
CA LYS A 737 98.87 -57.26 95.69
C LYS A 737 99.91 -58.15 94.99
N THR A 738 99.95 -58.20 93.66
CA THR A 738 100.95 -59.01 92.93
C THR A 738 102.34 -58.36 92.89
N ARG A 739 102.50 -57.08 93.29
CA ARG A 739 103.82 -56.40 93.31
C ARG A 739 104.51 -56.42 94.68
N GLU A 740 103.87 -56.97 95.72
CA GLU A 740 104.44 -57.15 97.05
C GLU A 740 104.95 -58.58 97.31
N GLU A 741 104.59 -59.57 96.48
CA GLU A 741 105.08 -60.96 96.56
C GLU A 741 106.31 -61.26 95.68
N GLU A 742 106.80 -60.32 94.84
CA GLU A 742 108.08 -60.42 94.11
C GLU A 742 109.26 -59.78 94.86
N LYS A 743 109.09 -59.48 96.16
CA LYS A 743 110.15 -59.06 97.10
C LYS A 743 110.43 -60.10 98.19
N LYS A 744 110.18 -61.37 97.90
CA LYS A 744 110.69 -62.53 98.64
C LYS A 744 111.51 -63.43 97.73
#